data_AF-B3LLV4-F1
#
_entry.id   AF-B3LLV4-F1
#
_cell.length_a   1.000
_cell.length_b   1.000
_cell.length_c   1.000
_cell.angle_alpha   90.00
_cell.angle_beta   90.00
_cell.angle_gamma   90.00
#
_symmetry.space_group_name_H-M   'P 1'
#
loop_
_entity.id
_entity.type
_entity.pdbx_description
1 polymer ?
#
loop_
_entity_poly.entity_id
_entity_poly.type
_entity_poly.pdbx_seq_one_letter_code
_entity_poly.pdbx_strand_id
1 'polypeptide(L)'
;MSSSTTPDLLYPSADKVAEPSDNIHGDELRLRERIKDNPTNILSYFQLIQYLETQESYAKVREVYEQFHNTFPFYSPAWTLQLKGELARDEFETVEKILAQCLSGKLENNDLSLWSTYLDYIRRKNNLITGGQEARAVIVKAFQLVMQKCAIFEPKSSSFWNEYLNFLEQWKPFNKWEEQQRIDMLREFYKKMLCVPFDNLEKMWNRYTQWEQEINSLTARKFIGELSAEYMKARSLYQEWLNVTNGLKRASPINLRTANKKNIPQPGTSDSNIQQLQIWLNWIKWERENKLMLSEDMLSQRISYVYKQGIQYMIFSAEMWYDYSMYISENSDRQNILYTALLANPDSPSLTFKLSECYELDNDSESVSNCFDKCTQTLLSQYKKIASDVNSGEDNNTEYEQELLYKQREKLTFVFCVYMNTMKRISGLSAARTVFGKCRKLKRILTHDVYVENAYLEFQNQNDYKTAFKVLELGLKYFQNDGVYINKYLDFLIFLNKDSQIKTLFETSVEKVQDLTQLKEIYKKMISYESKFGNLNNVYSLEKRFFERFPQENLIEVFTSRYQIQNSNLIKKLELTYMYNEEEDSYFSSGNGDGHHGSYNMSSSDRKRLMEETGNNGNFSNKKFKRDSELPTEVLDLLSVIPKRQYFNTNLLDAQKLVNFLNDQVEIPTVESTKSG
;
A
#
# COMPACT_ATOMS: atom_id res chain seq x y z
N MET A 1 24.66 54.43 -74.90
CA MET A 1 26.07 54.84 -74.71
C MET A 1 26.27 54.90 -73.19
N SER A 2 26.89 53.90 -72.56
CA SER A 2 28.33 53.63 -72.50
C SER A 2 29.09 54.72 -71.71
N SER A 3 29.87 54.42 -70.66
CA SER A 3 30.46 53.12 -70.27
C SER A 3 30.56 52.89 -68.75
N SER A 4 30.69 51.61 -68.39
CA SER A 4 31.24 51.08 -67.13
C SER A 4 32.76 51.37 -67.03
N THR A 5 33.56 51.10 -65.98
CA THR A 5 33.44 50.55 -64.59
C THR A 5 34.73 51.00 -63.83
N THR A 6 35.22 50.61 -62.64
CA THR A 6 35.01 49.62 -61.52
C THR A 6 35.94 50.09 -60.36
N PRO A 7 35.94 49.55 -59.11
CA PRO A 7 34.91 48.78 -58.39
C PRO A 7 34.68 49.30 -56.93
N ASP A 8 33.81 48.61 -56.19
CA ASP A 8 33.41 48.89 -54.81
C ASP A 8 34.39 48.46 -53.71
N LEU A 9 34.25 49.09 -52.53
CA LEU A 9 34.27 48.42 -51.22
C LEU A 9 33.35 49.20 -50.26
N LEU A 10 32.12 48.72 -50.07
CA LEU A 10 31.11 49.35 -49.19
C LEU A 10 30.92 48.56 -47.88
N TYR A 11 30.56 49.28 -46.82
CA TYR A 11 30.46 48.77 -45.45
C TYR A 11 29.25 47.84 -45.22
N PRO A 12 29.36 46.84 -44.31
CA PRO A 12 28.21 46.05 -43.88
C PRO A 12 27.14 46.92 -43.18
N SER A 13 25.87 46.58 -43.42
CA SER A 13 24.71 47.24 -42.82
C SER A 13 24.39 46.74 -41.41
N ALA A 14 23.88 47.63 -40.57
CA ALA A 14 23.54 47.41 -39.16
C ALA A 14 22.88 46.05 -38.82
N ASP A 15 23.50 45.32 -37.90
CA ASP A 15 22.87 44.20 -37.20
C ASP A 15 21.72 44.68 -36.30
N LYS A 16 20.65 43.89 -36.24
CA LYS A 16 19.56 44.11 -35.27
C LYS A 16 19.99 43.60 -33.90
N VAL A 17 19.98 44.48 -32.90
CA VAL A 17 20.02 44.07 -31.50
C VAL A 17 18.78 43.22 -31.20
N ALA A 18 18.99 42.00 -30.71
CA ALA A 18 17.91 41.14 -30.21
C ALA A 18 17.67 41.43 -28.73
N GLU A 19 16.43 41.69 -28.34
CA GLU A 19 16.02 42.00 -26.97
C GLU A 19 15.94 40.72 -26.10
N PRO A 20 16.60 40.66 -24.94
CA PRO A 20 16.53 39.52 -24.02
C PRO A 20 15.92 39.90 -22.66
N SER A 21 14.60 40.13 -22.60
CA SER A 21 13.87 40.42 -21.35
C SER A 21 12.66 39.51 -21.13
N ASP A 22 11.71 39.50 -22.05
CA ASP A 22 10.33 39.09 -21.75
C ASP A 22 10.17 37.58 -21.57
N ASN A 23 11.01 36.79 -22.25
CA ASN A 23 10.97 35.32 -22.17
C ASN A 23 11.42 34.79 -20.80
N ILE A 24 12.18 35.58 -20.03
CA ILE A 24 12.73 35.19 -18.71
C ILE A 24 11.59 35.05 -17.69
N HIS A 25 10.64 35.98 -17.66
CA HIS A 25 9.57 35.94 -16.67
C HIS A 25 8.54 34.82 -16.94
N GLY A 26 8.35 34.45 -18.22
CA GLY A 26 7.43 33.39 -18.64
C GLY A 26 7.82 32.00 -18.12
N ASP A 27 9.10 31.63 -18.16
CA ASP A 27 9.54 30.31 -17.69
C ASP A 27 9.52 30.18 -16.15
N GLU A 28 9.84 31.25 -15.39
CA GLU A 28 9.66 31.24 -13.93
C GLU A 28 8.17 31.04 -13.56
N LEU A 29 7.27 31.80 -14.19
CA LEU A 29 5.83 31.70 -13.95
C LEU A 29 5.31 30.30 -14.28
N ARG A 30 5.65 29.77 -15.46
CA ARG A 30 5.24 28.44 -15.93
C ARG A 30 5.74 27.31 -15.03
N LEU A 31 6.93 27.44 -14.43
CA LEU A 31 7.44 26.45 -13.47
C LEU A 31 6.72 26.55 -12.11
N ARG A 32 6.44 27.76 -11.62
CA ARG A 32 5.63 27.98 -10.41
C ARG A 32 4.19 27.47 -10.58
N GLU A 33 3.61 27.63 -11.76
CA GLU A 33 2.29 27.06 -12.11
C GLU A 33 2.29 25.53 -12.06
N ARG A 34 3.26 24.85 -12.69
CA ARG A 34 3.41 23.38 -12.58
C ARG A 34 3.50 22.89 -11.14
N ILE A 35 4.22 23.61 -10.28
CA ILE A 35 4.34 23.28 -8.86
C ILE A 35 3.01 23.50 -8.13
N LYS A 36 2.31 24.60 -8.38
CA LYS A 36 0.96 24.86 -7.84
C LYS A 36 -0.05 23.80 -8.29
N ASP A 37 0.08 23.31 -9.52
CA ASP A 37 -0.77 22.29 -10.11
C ASP A 37 -0.47 20.86 -9.63
N ASN A 38 0.79 20.57 -9.31
CA ASN A 38 1.25 19.27 -8.84
C ASN A 38 2.36 19.47 -7.77
N PRO A 39 1.98 19.80 -6.52
CA PRO A 39 2.93 20.17 -5.47
C PRO A 39 3.80 19.01 -4.99
N THR A 40 3.51 17.77 -5.40
CA THR A 40 4.33 16.60 -5.09
C THR A 40 5.38 16.29 -6.18
N ASN A 41 5.46 17.08 -7.25
CA ASN A 41 6.40 16.88 -8.35
C ASN A 41 7.81 17.43 -8.01
N ILE A 42 8.61 16.63 -7.29
CA ILE A 42 9.98 16.97 -6.85
C ILE A 42 10.85 17.55 -7.99
N LEU A 43 10.79 16.96 -9.19
CA LEU A 43 11.58 17.41 -10.34
C LEU A 43 11.23 18.85 -10.77
N SER A 44 9.99 19.29 -10.61
CA SER A 44 9.57 20.65 -10.97
C SER A 44 10.18 21.70 -10.03
N TYR A 45 10.30 21.41 -8.74
CA TYR A 45 11.04 22.27 -7.80
C TYR A 45 12.51 22.35 -8.17
N PHE A 46 13.17 21.22 -8.46
CA PHE A 46 14.59 21.23 -8.81
C PHE A 46 14.87 21.94 -10.14
N GLN A 47 13.94 21.87 -11.11
CA GLN A 47 13.99 22.69 -12.33
C GLN A 47 13.85 24.19 -12.03
N LEU A 48 12.92 24.60 -11.17
CA LEU A 48 12.77 26.00 -10.75
C LEU A 48 13.97 26.51 -9.95
N ILE A 49 14.52 25.71 -9.03
CA ILE A 49 15.71 26.06 -8.25
C ILE A 49 16.91 26.22 -9.19
N GLN A 50 17.18 25.26 -10.07
CA GLN A 50 18.28 25.36 -11.06
C GLN A 50 18.12 26.61 -11.95
N TYR A 51 16.90 26.94 -12.36
CA TYR A 51 16.61 28.15 -13.12
C TYR A 51 16.95 29.42 -12.32
N LEU A 52 16.48 29.52 -11.08
CA LEU A 52 16.71 30.67 -10.20
C LEU A 52 18.20 30.81 -9.79
N GLU A 53 18.93 29.71 -9.66
CA GLU A 53 20.39 29.72 -9.49
C GLU A 53 21.11 30.32 -10.70
N THR A 54 20.66 30.03 -11.94
CA THR A 54 21.24 30.66 -13.15
C THR A 54 20.87 32.14 -13.32
N GLN A 55 19.93 32.65 -12.52
CA GLN A 55 19.56 34.07 -12.43
C GLN A 55 20.06 34.72 -11.12
N GLU A 56 21.03 34.08 -10.43
CA GLU A 56 21.63 34.49 -9.14
C GLU A 56 20.61 34.91 -8.05
N SER A 57 19.38 34.43 -8.17
CA SER A 57 18.21 34.91 -7.42
C SER A 57 18.06 34.17 -6.08
N TYR A 58 19.11 34.16 -5.27
CA TYR A 58 19.24 33.28 -4.10
C TYR A 58 18.15 33.46 -3.03
N ALA A 59 17.53 34.65 -2.92
CA ALA A 59 16.35 34.85 -2.08
C ALA A 59 15.17 33.95 -2.53
N LYS A 60 14.81 33.99 -3.82
CA LYS A 60 13.79 33.12 -4.40
C LYS A 60 14.16 31.64 -4.32
N VAL A 61 15.45 31.29 -4.44
CA VAL A 61 15.93 29.91 -4.24
C VAL A 61 15.60 29.42 -2.84
N ARG A 62 15.83 30.23 -1.80
CA ARG A 62 15.51 29.91 -0.41
C ARG A 62 14.00 29.73 -0.18
N GLU A 63 13.16 30.60 -0.76
CA GLU A 63 11.69 30.46 -0.74
C GLU A 63 11.22 29.12 -1.34
N VAL A 64 11.77 28.73 -2.50
CA VAL A 64 11.37 27.49 -3.20
C VAL A 64 11.87 26.24 -2.45
N TYR A 65 13.04 26.31 -1.80
CA TYR A 65 13.48 25.27 -0.88
C TYR A 65 12.59 25.18 0.36
N GLU A 66 12.17 26.31 0.96
CA GLU A 66 11.24 26.31 2.09
C GLU A 66 9.88 25.68 1.71
N GLN A 67 9.32 26.04 0.55
CA GLN A 67 8.11 25.40 0.02
C GLN A 67 8.31 23.88 -0.20
N PHE A 68 9.49 23.48 -0.71
CA PHE A 68 9.82 22.07 -0.90
C PHE A 68 9.88 21.31 0.43
N HIS A 69 10.60 21.83 1.42
CA HIS A 69 10.78 21.19 2.74
C HIS A 69 9.50 21.15 3.56
N ASN A 70 8.62 22.14 3.41
CA ASN A 70 7.25 22.11 3.94
C ASN A 70 6.38 21.00 3.32
N THR A 71 6.76 20.45 2.17
CA THR A 71 6.08 19.31 1.53
C THR A 71 6.81 17.98 1.79
N PHE A 72 8.15 18.01 1.87
CA PHE A 72 9.02 16.83 1.90
C PHE A 72 10.12 16.92 2.98
N PRO A 73 9.78 17.14 4.28
CA PRO A 73 10.77 17.48 5.29
C PRO A 73 11.81 16.39 5.56
N PHE A 74 11.47 15.12 5.32
CA PHE A 74 12.38 13.96 5.47
C PHE A 74 13.25 13.66 4.24
N TYR A 75 13.15 14.44 3.15
CA TYR A 75 13.92 14.20 1.91
C TYR A 75 15.33 14.83 1.98
N SER A 76 16.21 14.21 2.78
CA SER A 76 17.64 14.56 2.95
C SER A 76 18.37 15.04 1.68
N PRO A 77 18.19 14.44 0.49
CA PRO A 77 18.90 14.91 -0.71
C PRO A 77 18.65 16.40 -1.03
N ALA A 78 17.46 16.94 -0.77
CA ALA A 78 17.19 18.37 -0.99
C ALA A 78 17.91 19.27 0.03
N TRP A 79 17.88 18.91 1.32
CA TRP A 79 18.65 19.60 2.37
C TRP A 79 20.15 19.58 2.05
N THR A 80 20.66 18.43 1.62
CA THR A 80 22.07 18.23 1.23
C THR A 80 22.46 19.11 0.03
N LEU A 81 21.58 19.26 -0.96
CA LEU A 81 21.81 20.17 -2.10
C LEU A 81 21.82 21.63 -1.67
N GLN A 82 20.83 22.07 -0.90
CA GLN A 82 20.74 23.45 -0.40
C GLN A 82 21.96 23.84 0.44
N LEU A 83 22.35 22.99 1.40
CA LEU A 83 23.51 23.21 2.26
C LEU A 83 24.81 23.32 1.45
N LYS A 84 24.99 22.52 0.41
CA LYS A 84 26.14 22.65 -0.52
C LYS A 84 26.10 23.97 -1.31
N GLY A 85 24.93 24.43 -1.72
CA GLY A 85 24.75 25.70 -2.43
C GLY A 85 24.95 26.95 -1.56
N GLU A 86 24.67 26.87 -0.25
CA GLU A 86 24.99 27.91 0.73
C GLU A 86 26.48 27.86 1.16
N LEU A 87 27.03 26.66 1.40
CA LEU A 87 28.47 26.46 1.69
C LEU A 87 29.38 26.82 0.51
N ALA A 88 28.89 26.79 -0.73
CA ALA A 88 29.64 27.28 -1.89
C ALA A 88 29.70 28.82 -1.97
N ARG A 89 28.92 29.52 -1.14
CA ARG A 89 28.87 30.99 -1.00
C ARG A 89 29.33 31.48 0.38
N ASP A 90 29.88 30.58 1.20
CA ASP A 90 30.33 30.82 2.59
C ASP A 90 29.26 31.49 3.49
N GLU A 91 27.99 31.19 3.22
CA GLU A 91 26.78 31.71 3.92
C GLU A 91 26.55 31.03 5.28
N PHE A 92 27.57 31.06 6.15
CA PHE A 92 27.65 30.23 7.36
C PHE A 92 26.50 30.44 8.36
N GLU A 93 25.96 31.65 8.50
CA GLU A 93 24.77 31.88 9.35
C GLU A 93 23.50 31.21 8.80
N THR A 94 23.35 31.20 7.48
CA THR A 94 22.22 30.57 6.79
C THR A 94 22.35 29.05 6.89
N VAL A 95 23.56 28.52 6.70
CA VAL A 95 23.90 27.11 6.91
C VAL A 95 23.59 26.65 8.34
N GLU A 96 23.95 27.42 9.37
CA GLU A 96 23.69 27.07 10.78
C GLU A 96 22.19 26.98 11.10
N LYS A 97 21.38 27.88 10.55
CA LYS A 97 19.91 27.86 10.66
C LYS A 97 19.31 26.63 9.97
N ILE A 98 19.75 26.30 8.76
CA ILE A 98 19.29 25.13 8.00
C ILE A 98 19.69 23.82 8.72
N LEU A 99 20.93 23.71 9.20
CA LEU A 99 21.39 22.54 9.96
C LEU A 99 20.57 22.32 11.23
N ALA A 100 20.23 23.39 11.96
CA ALA A 100 19.37 23.30 13.14
C ALA A 100 17.95 22.81 12.79
N GLN A 101 17.38 23.23 11.65
CA GLN A 101 16.09 22.75 11.17
C GLN A 101 16.11 21.27 10.76
N CYS A 102 17.10 20.83 9.97
CA CYS A 102 17.08 19.48 9.40
C CYS A 102 17.68 18.39 10.29
N LEU A 103 18.54 18.72 11.28
CA LEU A 103 19.19 17.74 12.17
C LEU A 103 18.60 17.68 13.59
N SER A 104 17.50 18.37 13.87
CA SER A 104 16.89 18.41 15.22
C SER A 104 15.36 18.42 15.21
N GLY A 105 14.75 18.28 16.40
CA GLY A 105 13.30 18.23 16.58
C GLY A 105 12.64 16.97 16.02
N LYS A 106 11.29 16.98 15.92
CA LYS A 106 10.51 15.81 15.46
C LYS A 106 10.74 15.42 14.00
N LEU A 107 11.37 16.28 13.21
CA LEU A 107 11.66 16.09 11.79
C LEU A 107 13.16 15.85 11.52
N GLU A 108 13.94 15.44 12.53
CA GLU A 108 15.38 15.16 12.37
C GLU A 108 15.65 14.14 11.24
N ASN A 109 16.35 14.59 10.20
CA ASN A 109 16.84 13.78 9.10
C ASN A 109 18.10 13.03 9.56
N ASN A 110 18.19 11.75 9.20
CA ASN A 110 19.34 10.94 9.54
C ASN A 110 19.85 10.21 8.28
N ASP A 111 20.85 10.80 7.64
CA ASP A 111 21.42 10.36 6.38
C ASP A 111 22.89 10.77 6.28
N LEU A 112 23.74 9.90 5.75
CA LEU A 112 25.18 10.09 5.78
C LEU A 112 25.64 11.23 4.86
N SER A 113 24.93 11.50 3.76
CA SER A 113 25.27 12.60 2.83
C SER A 113 25.07 13.98 3.47
N LEU A 114 24.00 14.11 4.26
CA LEU A 114 23.70 15.29 5.06
C LEU A 114 24.73 15.46 6.18
N TRP A 115 25.05 14.39 6.92
CA TRP A 115 26.05 14.43 7.98
C TRP A 115 27.48 14.72 7.47
N SER A 116 27.89 14.24 6.30
CA SER A 116 29.15 14.66 5.66
C SER A 116 29.16 16.15 5.32
N THR A 117 28.02 16.73 4.96
CA THR A 117 27.89 18.17 4.67
C THR A 117 27.96 19.01 5.96
N TYR A 118 27.41 18.50 7.06
CA TYR A 118 27.65 19.04 8.42
C TYR A 118 29.13 18.99 8.83
N LEU A 119 29.85 17.90 8.52
CA LEU A 119 31.27 17.77 8.84
C LEU A 119 32.16 18.74 8.04
N ASP A 120 31.82 19.03 6.77
CA ASP A 120 32.47 20.10 5.98
C ASP A 120 32.28 21.46 6.65
N TYR A 121 31.03 21.83 6.98
CA TYR A 121 30.71 23.06 7.72
C TYR A 121 31.53 23.20 9.02
N ILE A 122 31.53 22.17 9.87
CA ILE A 122 32.28 22.20 11.14
C ILE A 122 33.78 22.36 10.89
N ARG A 123 34.37 21.69 9.89
CA ARG A 123 35.79 21.82 9.54
C ARG A 123 36.17 23.20 9.02
N ARG A 124 35.32 23.83 8.19
CA ARG A 124 35.54 25.21 7.72
C ARG A 124 35.48 26.22 8.87
N LYS A 125 34.48 26.10 9.75
CA LYS A 125 34.31 26.97 10.92
C LYS A 125 35.40 26.78 11.99
N ASN A 126 35.98 25.59 12.09
CA ASN A 126 37.00 25.22 13.10
C ASN A 126 38.34 24.87 12.45
N ASN A 127 38.99 25.84 11.81
CA ASN A 127 40.30 25.63 11.17
C ASN A 127 41.38 25.19 12.19
N LEU A 128 41.96 24.01 11.98
CA LEU A 128 43.01 23.41 12.82
C LEU A 128 44.27 24.28 12.98
N ILE A 129 44.58 25.13 12.00
CA ILE A 129 45.78 25.99 12.01
C ILE A 129 45.60 27.14 13.00
N THR A 130 44.39 27.72 13.09
CA THR A 130 44.11 28.89 13.93
C THR A 130 43.52 28.52 15.29
N GLY A 131 42.73 27.44 15.38
CA GLY A 131 42.08 27.00 16.62
C GLY A 131 42.75 25.80 17.32
N GLY A 132 43.84 25.27 16.78
CA GLY A 132 44.72 24.30 17.45
C GLY A 132 44.02 23.09 18.09
N GLN A 133 44.24 22.91 19.40
CA GLN A 133 43.70 21.77 20.16
C GLN A 133 42.18 21.86 20.37
N GLU A 134 41.64 23.06 20.55
CA GLU A 134 40.19 23.27 20.75
C GLU A 134 39.41 22.96 19.48
N ALA A 135 39.86 23.47 18.32
CA ALA A 135 39.28 23.15 17.02
C ALA A 135 39.33 21.63 16.74
N ARG A 136 40.44 20.95 17.07
CA ARG A 136 40.52 19.49 16.99
C ARG A 136 39.48 18.81 17.88
N ALA A 137 39.32 19.26 19.13
CA ALA A 137 38.34 18.69 20.05
C ALA A 137 36.88 18.88 19.58
N VAL A 138 36.56 20.03 18.96
CA VAL A 138 35.24 20.26 18.34
C VAL A 138 35.02 19.32 17.14
N ILE A 139 35.99 19.18 16.24
CA ILE A 139 35.88 18.29 15.09
C ILE A 139 35.76 16.81 15.53
N VAL A 140 36.53 16.37 16.54
CA VAL A 140 36.40 15.02 17.13
C VAL A 140 34.99 14.78 17.66
N LYS A 141 34.40 15.73 18.40
CA LYS A 141 33.02 15.63 18.89
C LYS A 141 32.00 15.54 17.74
N ALA A 142 32.19 16.30 16.67
CA ALA A 142 31.33 16.23 15.49
C ALA A 142 31.41 14.85 14.79
N PHE A 143 32.62 14.28 14.65
CA PHE A 143 32.79 12.92 14.14
C PHE A 143 32.16 11.86 15.07
N GLN A 144 32.32 12.00 16.39
CA GLN A 144 31.68 11.09 17.36
C GLN A 144 30.15 11.17 17.29
N LEU A 145 29.57 12.36 17.11
CA LEU A 145 28.13 12.56 16.92
C LEU A 145 27.62 11.84 15.66
N VAL A 146 28.25 12.07 14.51
CA VAL A 146 27.88 11.41 13.23
C VAL A 146 28.03 9.88 13.32
N MET A 147 29.09 9.42 13.99
CA MET A 147 29.31 8.00 14.25
C MET A 147 28.14 7.38 15.02
N GLN A 148 27.76 7.99 16.16
CA GLN A 148 26.69 7.51 17.04
C GLN A 148 25.29 7.62 16.42
N LYS A 149 25.00 8.72 15.72
CA LYS A 149 23.67 8.96 15.12
C LYS A 149 23.45 8.18 13.83
N CYS A 150 24.46 8.01 12.98
CA CYS A 150 24.27 7.52 11.61
C CYS A 150 25.22 6.38 11.20
N ALA A 151 26.54 6.53 11.38
CA ALA A 151 27.49 5.64 10.70
C ALA A 151 27.50 4.20 11.24
N ILE A 152 27.14 3.99 12.52
CA ILE A 152 26.94 2.64 13.10
C ILE A 152 25.71 1.90 12.56
N PHE A 153 24.79 2.60 11.90
CA PHE A 153 23.59 2.01 11.31
C PHE A 153 23.73 1.77 9.81
N GLU A 154 24.40 2.68 9.09
CA GLU A 154 24.55 2.67 7.64
C GLU A 154 25.58 1.62 7.13
N PRO A 155 25.19 0.60 6.33
CA PRO A 155 26.12 -0.42 5.86
C PRO A 155 27.01 0.00 4.67
N LYS A 156 26.77 1.16 4.04
CA LYS A 156 27.62 1.77 3.00
C LYS A 156 28.37 3.01 3.51
N SER A 157 28.88 2.92 4.73
CA SER A 157 29.50 4.03 5.47
C SER A 157 31.02 4.15 5.32
N SER A 158 31.69 3.32 4.52
CA SER A 158 33.17 3.28 4.46
C SER A 158 33.84 4.63 4.18
N SER A 159 33.20 5.55 3.44
CA SER A 159 33.72 6.89 3.20
C SER A 159 33.93 7.67 4.50
N PHE A 160 32.93 7.68 5.39
CA PHE A 160 32.99 8.32 6.71
C PHE A 160 34.08 7.68 7.59
N TRP A 161 34.13 6.34 7.63
CA TRP A 161 35.12 5.63 8.45
C TRP A 161 36.55 5.92 8.01
N ASN A 162 36.83 5.94 6.70
CA ASN A 162 38.14 6.35 6.17
C ASN A 162 38.45 7.82 6.49
N GLU A 163 37.47 8.71 6.36
CA GLU A 163 37.65 10.14 6.58
C GLU A 163 38.00 10.48 8.03
N TYR A 164 37.31 9.86 9.01
CA TYR A 164 37.61 10.05 10.42
C TYR A 164 38.93 9.38 10.82
N LEU A 165 39.21 8.18 10.30
CA LEU A 165 40.47 7.48 10.55
C LEU A 165 41.67 8.29 10.07
N ASN A 166 41.62 8.79 8.83
CA ASN A 166 42.68 9.61 8.26
C ASN A 166 42.85 10.92 9.04
N PHE A 167 41.77 11.52 9.57
CA PHE A 167 41.85 12.71 10.42
C PHE A 167 42.56 12.42 11.76
N LEU A 168 42.33 11.26 12.39
CA LEU A 168 43.02 10.85 13.61
C LEU A 168 44.49 10.47 13.37
N GLU A 169 44.80 9.79 12.26
CA GLU A 169 46.18 9.45 11.89
C GLU A 169 47.03 10.69 11.52
N GLN A 170 46.44 11.66 10.82
CA GLN A 170 47.10 12.92 10.42
C GLN A 170 47.37 13.88 11.58
N TRP A 171 46.81 13.64 12.77
CA TRP A 171 47.24 14.35 13.98
C TRP A 171 48.70 14.00 14.29
N LYS A 172 49.55 15.01 14.16
CA LYS A 172 50.94 15.03 14.65
C LYS A 172 50.94 15.43 16.14
N PRO A 173 51.29 14.53 17.07
CA PRO A 173 51.37 14.86 18.49
C PRO A 173 52.53 15.83 18.77
N PHE A 174 52.35 16.78 19.68
CA PHE A 174 53.44 17.66 20.14
C PHE A 174 54.23 17.09 21.33
N ASN A 175 53.68 16.11 22.04
CA ASN A 175 54.29 15.50 23.22
C ASN A 175 53.84 14.03 23.39
N LYS A 176 54.52 13.28 24.26
CA LYS A 176 54.26 11.85 24.51
C LYS A 176 52.86 11.56 25.08
N TRP A 177 52.22 12.52 25.75
CA TRP A 177 50.87 12.34 26.28
C TRP A 177 49.83 12.46 25.16
N GLU A 178 49.98 13.42 24.24
CA GLU A 178 49.19 13.49 23.01
C GLU A 178 49.39 12.25 22.12
N GLU A 179 50.61 11.72 22.07
CA GLU A 179 50.92 10.51 21.30
C GLU A 179 50.17 9.29 21.84
N GLN A 180 50.19 9.08 23.16
CA GLN A 180 49.38 8.07 23.83
C GLN A 180 47.87 8.31 23.63
N GLN A 181 47.40 9.56 23.79
CA GLN A 181 45.99 9.92 23.57
C GLN A 181 45.54 9.59 22.14
N ARG A 182 46.36 9.88 21.13
CA ARG A 182 46.09 9.53 19.74
C ARG A 182 46.00 8.02 19.54
N ILE A 183 46.91 7.25 20.15
CA ILE A 183 46.91 5.79 20.08
C ILE A 183 45.64 5.21 20.72
N ASP A 184 45.24 5.70 21.88
CA ASP A 184 44.05 5.18 22.57
C ASP A 184 42.74 5.59 21.86
N MET A 185 42.66 6.82 21.32
CA MET A 185 41.55 7.23 20.46
C MET A 185 41.45 6.39 19.17
N LEU A 186 42.57 6.11 18.51
CA LEU A 186 42.60 5.22 17.34
C LEU A 186 42.14 3.80 17.71
N ARG A 187 42.60 3.25 18.83
CA ARG A 187 42.20 1.91 19.31
C ARG A 187 40.71 1.85 19.65
N GLU A 188 40.18 2.85 20.37
CA GLU A 188 38.75 2.94 20.70
C GLU A 188 37.90 3.04 19.42
N PHE A 189 38.34 3.85 18.46
CA PHE A 189 37.67 4.00 17.17
C PHE A 189 37.72 2.73 16.33
N TYR A 190 38.87 2.05 16.23
CA TYR A 190 38.99 0.74 15.57
C TYR A 190 38.06 -0.30 16.21
N LYS A 191 38.05 -0.41 17.55
CA LYS A 191 37.14 -1.33 18.26
C LYS A 191 35.67 -1.02 17.96
N LYS A 192 35.25 0.26 17.94
CA LYS A 192 33.87 0.65 17.60
C LYS A 192 33.51 0.39 16.14
N MET A 193 34.39 0.72 15.21
CA MET A 193 34.19 0.54 13.76
C MET A 193 34.07 -0.94 13.39
N LEU A 194 34.96 -1.79 13.89
CA LEU A 194 35.10 -3.17 13.40
C LEU A 194 33.97 -4.12 13.85
N CYS A 195 33.13 -3.68 14.79
CA CYS A 195 31.93 -4.41 15.23
C CYS A 195 30.65 -3.99 14.47
N VAL A 196 30.75 -3.04 13.52
CA VAL A 196 29.63 -2.61 12.65
C VAL A 196 29.63 -3.41 11.34
N PRO A 197 28.47 -3.92 10.87
CA PRO A 197 28.36 -4.49 9.52
C PRO A 197 28.38 -3.39 8.44
N PHE A 198 29.54 -3.12 7.83
CA PHE A 198 29.67 -2.14 6.75
C PHE A 198 30.62 -2.57 5.61
N ASP A 199 30.58 -1.83 4.50
CA ASP A 199 31.40 -2.08 3.31
C ASP A 199 32.90 -1.84 3.54
N ASN A 200 33.76 -2.63 2.89
CA ASN A 200 35.22 -2.58 3.11
C ASN A 200 35.69 -2.91 4.55
N LEU A 201 34.83 -3.48 5.41
CA LEU A 201 35.18 -3.91 6.79
C LEU A 201 36.46 -4.77 6.85
N GLU A 202 36.64 -5.73 5.94
CA GLU A 202 37.83 -6.59 5.85
C GLU A 202 39.12 -5.80 5.53
N LYS A 203 39.02 -4.71 4.75
CA LYS A 203 40.15 -3.80 4.50
C LYS A 203 40.54 -3.04 5.78
N MET A 204 39.56 -2.63 6.58
CA MET A 204 39.80 -1.96 7.87
C MET A 204 40.36 -2.92 8.93
N TRP A 205 39.92 -4.18 8.93
CA TRP A 205 40.50 -5.23 9.78
C TRP A 205 41.98 -5.44 9.48
N ASN A 206 42.36 -5.51 8.20
CA ASN A 206 43.76 -5.66 7.82
C ASN A 206 44.61 -4.41 8.20
N ARG A 207 44.06 -3.19 8.08
CA ARG A 207 44.71 -1.96 8.55
C ARG A 207 44.89 -1.96 10.08
N TYR A 208 43.88 -2.41 10.83
CA TYR A 208 43.95 -2.54 12.29
C TYR A 208 44.99 -3.57 12.76
N THR A 209 45.01 -4.75 12.14
CA THR A 209 45.95 -5.82 12.53
C THR A 209 47.40 -5.48 12.20
N GLN A 210 47.66 -4.72 11.13
CA GLN A 210 48.96 -4.10 10.87
C GLN A 210 49.28 -3.02 11.92
N TRP A 211 48.35 -2.09 12.16
CA TRP A 211 48.56 -0.96 13.08
C TRP A 211 48.88 -1.39 14.52
N GLU A 212 48.18 -2.37 15.10
CA GLU A 212 48.53 -2.87 16.44
C GLU A 212 49.92 -3.54 16.47
N GLN A 213 50.36 -4.19 15.38
CA GLN A 213 51.71 -4.77 15.28
C GLN A 213 52.80 -3.69 15.21
N GLU A 214 52.54 -2.59 14.50
CA GLU A 214 53.43 -1.42 14.40
C GLU A 214 53.51 -0.65 15.73
N ILE A 215 52.41 -0.54 16.48
CA ILE A 215 52.36 0.12 17.80
C ILE A 215 53.04 -0.74 18.88
N ASN A 216 52.66 -2.02 19.03
CA ASN A 216 53.29 -2.94 19.98
C ASN A 216 53.01 -4.41 19.64
N SER A 217 53.95 -5.04 18.95
CA SER A 217 53.91 -6.45 18.54
C SER A 217 53.74 -7.46 19.68
N LEU A 218 54.11 -7.13 20.93
CA LEU A 218 53.91 -8.01 22.10
C LEU A 218 52.45 -8.04 22.53
N THR A 219 51.75 -6.90 22.51
CA THR A 219 50.33 -6.81 22.90
C THR A 219 49.37 -7.01 21.73
N ALA A 220 49.80 -6.82 20.49
CA ALA A 220 48.97 -6.90 19.29
C ALA A 220 48.14 -8.19 19.23
N ARG A 221 48.74 -9.35 19.50
CA ARG A 221 48.03 -10.64 19.49
C ARG A 221 46.85 -10.70 20.47
N LYS A 222 46.94 -10.00 21.61
CA LYS A 222 45.84 -9.90 22.58
C LYS A 222 44.72 -9.02 22.04
N PHE A 223 45.01 -7.78 21.65
CA PHE A 223 43.97 -6.84 21.18
C PHE A 223 43.27 -7.29 19.89
N ILE A 224 44.01 -7.94 18.98
CA ILE A 224 43.44 -8.57 17.79
C ILE A 224 42.57 -9.78 18.18
N GLY A 225 43.02 -10.61 19.13
CA GLY A 225 42.27 -11.76 19.62
C GLY A 225 40.95 -11.38 20.30
N GLU A 226 40.94 -10.32 21.11
CA GLU A 226 39.74 -9.77 21.77
C GLU A 226 38.65 -9.38 20.77
N LEU A 227 39.03 -8.71 19.66
CA LEU A 227 38.10 -8.12 18.70
C LEU A 227 37.66 -9.09 17.59
N SER A 228 38.41 -10.18 17.37
CA SER A 228 38.23 -11.11 16.25
C SER A 228 36.81 -11.71 16.16
N ALA A 229 36.22 -12.07 17.30
CA ALA A 229 34.87 -12.67 17.34
C ALA A 229 33.77 -11.69 16.89
N GLU A 230 33.85 -10.43 17.34
CA GLU A 230 32.88 -9.39 16.98
C GLU A 230 33.05 -8.94 15.53
N TYR A 231 34.29 -8.82 15.04
CA TYR A 231 34.58 -8.59 13.62
C TYR A 231 34.01 -9.70 12.73
N MET A 232 34.19 -10.98 13.09
CA MET A 232 33.66 -12.08 12.29
C MET A 232 32.12 -12.09 12.27
N LYS A 233 31.46 -11.72 13.37
CA LYS A 233 30.01 -11.50 13.43
C LYS A 233 29.57 -10.32 12.55
N ALA A 234 30.25 -9.18 12.63
CA ALA A 234 29.96 -8.02 11.80
C ALA A 234 30.14 -8.32 10.30
N ARG A 235 31.18 -9.08 9.95
CA ARG A 235 31.44 -9.57 8.59
C ARG A 235 30.33 -10.50 8.09
N SER A 236 29.90 -11.49 8.87
CA SER A 236 28.84 -12.42 8.41
C SER A 236 27.51 -11.70 8.23
N LEU A 237 27.15 -10.80 9.15
CA LEU A 237 25.92 -10.01 9.06
C LEU A 237 25.93 -9.02 7.88
N TYR A 238 27.09 -8.47 7.51
CA TYR A 238 27.19 -7.66 6.29
C TYR A 238 26.99 -8.49 5.01
N GLN A 239 27.40 -9.78 5.00
CA GLN A 239 27.11 -10.68 3.86
C GLN A 239 25.63 -11.10 3.81
N GLU A 240 25.00 -11.37 4.95
CA GLU A 240 23.54 -11.56 5.01
C GLU A 240 22.80 -10.32 4.49
N TRP A 241 23.19 -9.13 4.96
CA TRP A 241 22.61 -7.86 4.53
C TRP A 241 22.75 -7.62 3.02
N LEU A 242 23.90 -7.96 2.42
CA LEU A 242 24.09 -7.90 0.96
C LEU A 242 23.13 -8.83 0.20
N ASN A 243 22.83 -10.01 0.75
CA ASN A 243 21.88 -10.94 0.14
C ASN A 243 20.43 -10.43 0.26
N VAL A 244 20.06 -9.89 1.43
CA VAL A 244 18.72 -9.32 1.70
C VAL A 244 18.47 -8.04 0.88
N THR A 245 19.50 -7.20 0.70
CA THR A 245 19.43 -5.94 -0.08
C THR A 245 19.90 -6.07 -1.53
N ASN A 246 19.94 -7.29 -2.06
CA ASN A 246 20.30 -7.51 -3.46
C ASN A 246 19.34 -6.74 -4.39
N GLY A 247 19.90 -5.99 -5.34
CA GLY A 247 19.13 -5.14 -6.26
C GLY A 247 18.59 -3.83 -5.66
N LEU A 248 18.93 -3.47 -4.42
CA LEU A 248 18.49 -2.22 -3.79
C LEU A 248 19.09 -0.97 -4.48
N LYS A 249 18.23 -0.05 -4.92
CA LYS A 249 18.57 1.18 -5.65
C LYS A 249 18.46 2.39 -4.75
N ARG A 250 19.58 2.83 -4.17
CA ARG A 250 19.69 4.10 -3.44
C ARG A 250 20.31 5.19 -4.32
N ALA A 251 19.52 5.68 -5.28
CA ALA A 251 19.93 6.71 -6.23
C ALA A 251 19.31 8.06 -5.87
N SER A 252 20.17 9.08 -5.70
CA SER A 252 19.84 10.47 -5.41
C SER A 252 20.64 11.41 -6.33
N PRO A 253 20.19 12.64 -6.61
CA PRO A 253 20.97 13.61 -7.39
C PRO A 253 22.20 14.09 -6.60
N ILE A 254 23.37 14.10 -7.24
CA ILE A 254 24.62 14.60 -6.63
C ILE A 254 24.66 16.13 -6.63
N ASN A 255 24.09 16.72 -7.68
CA ASN A 255 23.86 18.15 -7.89
C ASN A 255 22.57 18.35 -8.70
N LEU A 256 22.00 19.57 -8.69
CA LEU A 256 20.73 19.88 -9.37
C LEU A 256 20.77 19.55 -10.87
N ARG A 257 21.90 19.76 -11.56
CA ARG A 257 22.06 19.44 -12.99
C ARG A 257 21.96 17.94 -13.32
N THR A 258 22.09 17.06 -12.32
CA THR A 258 21.91 15.60 -12.48
C THR A 258 20.50 15.12 -12.09
N ALA A 259 19.61 16.00 -11.64
CA ALA A 259 18.22 15.68 -11.30
C ALA A 259 17.43 15.15 -12.50
N ASN A 260 16.91 13.93 -12.41
CA ASN A 260 16.07 13.33 -13.44
C ASN A 260 15.14 12.25 -12.86
N LYS A 261 14.19 11.75 -13.68
CA LYS A 261 13.17 10.77 -13.25
C LYS A 261 13.73 9.41 -12.78
N LYS A 262 15.03 9.11 -12.96
CA LYS A 262 15.67 7.84 -12.53
C LYS A 262 16.41 7.91 -11.20
N ASN A 263 16.70 9.11 -10.68
CA ASN A 263 17.40 9.32 -9.40
C ASN A 263 16.61 10.21 -8.43
N ILE A 264 15.31 10.37 -8.67
CA ILE A 264 14.37 11.10 -7.82
C ILE A 264 13.11 10.23 -7.72
N PRO A 265 12.54 10.01 -6.52
CA PRO A 265 11.29 9.27 -6.37
C PRO A 265 10.20 9.80 -7.31
N GLN A 266 9.46 8.91 -7.96
CA GLN A 266 8.35 9.26 -8.85
C GLN A 266 7.04 8.74 -8.22
N PRO A 267 5.94 9.53 -8.23
CA PRO A 267 4.63 9.04 -7.83
C PRO A 267 4.17 7.86 -8.71
N GLY A 268 3.43 6.92 -8.11
CA GLY A 268 2.76 5.84 -8.83
C GLY A 268 3.41 4.45 -8.71
N THR A 269 2.59 3.44 -9.03
CA THR A 269 2.88 2.03 -8.75
C THR A 269 3.40 1.32 -9.99
N SER A 270 4.70 1.44 -10.27
CA SER A 270 5.37 0.60 -11.28
C SER A 270 5.91 -0.69 -10.66
N ASP A 271 6.06 -1.76 -11.45
CA ASP A 271 6.61 -3.04 -10.96
C ASP A 271 7.99 -2.88 -10.33
N SER A 272 8.84 -2.01 -10.89
CA SER A 272 10.14 -1.70 -10.27
C SER A 272 10.00 -0.97 -8.94
N ASN A 273 8.93 -0.20 -8.69
CA ASN A 273 8.69 0.41 -7.38
C ASN A 273 8.22 -0.65 -6.37
N ILE A 274 7.34 -1.58 -6.78
CA ILE A 274 6.90 -2.71 -5.94
C ILE A 274 8.11 -3.58 -5.55
N GLN A 275 8.96 -3.94 -6.51
CA GLN A 275 10.18 -4.73 -6.23
C GLN A 275 11.13 -4.03 -5.26
N GLN A 276 11.35 -2.72 -5.40
CA GLN A 276 12.18 -1.96 -4.46
C GLN A 276 11.54 -1.86 -3.06
N LEU A 277 10.22 -1.68 -2.98
CA LEU A 277 9.49 -1.68 -1.72
C LEU A 277 9.68 -3.00 -0.96
N GLN A 278 9.55 -4.14 -1.64
CA GLN A 278 9.75 -5.45 -1.05
C GLN A 278 11.19 -5.68 -0.58
N ILE A 279 12.20 -5.15 -1.26
CA ILE A 279 13.60 -5.22 -0.79
C ILE A 279 13.79 -4.39 0.50
N TRP A 280 13.18 -3.19 0.58
CA TRP A 280 13.19 -2.38 1.82
C TRP A 280 12.49 -3.08 2.99
N LEU A 281 11.30 -3.64 2.77
CA LEU A 281 10.54 -4.34 3.80
C LEU A 281 11.27 -5.61 4.28
N ASN A 282 11.95 -6.33 3.38
CA ASN A 282 12.80 -7.46 3.75
C ASN A 282 14.03 -7.04 4.58
N TRP A 283 14.65 -5.88 4.30
CA TRP A 283 15.71 -5.33 5.15
C TRP A 283 15.16 -4.97 6.54
N ILE A 284 14.03 -4.25 6.63
CA ILE A 284 13.38 -3.90 7.91
C ILE A 284 13.02 -5.16 8.72
N LYS A 285 12.54 -6.21 8.06
CA LYS A 285 12.28 -7.52 8.67
C LYS A 285 13.55 -8.17 9.22
N TRP A 286 14.66 -8.17 8.48
CA TRP A 286 15.95 -8.69 8.93
C TRP A 286 16.53 -7.91 10.12
N GLU A 287 16.36 -6.58 10.17
CA GLU A 287 16.78 -5.78 11.33
C GLU A 287 15.96 -6.11 12.59
N ARG A 288 14.65 -6.39 12.43
CA ARG A 288 13.76 -6.82 13.53
C ARG A 288 14.16 -8.18 14.13
N GLU A 289 14.99 -8.98 13.47
CA GLU A 289 15.55 -10.22 14.03
C GLU A 289 16.66 -9.96 15.07
N ASN A 290 17.11 -8.70 15.25
CA ASN A 290 18.15 -8.26 16.19
C ASN A 290 19.39 -9.16 16.25
N LYS A 291 19.88 -9.64 15.10
CA LYS A 291 21.06 -10.52 15.01
C LYS A 291 22.34 -9.90 15.62
N LEU A 292 22.41 -8.57 15.68
CA LEU A 292 23.49 -7.85 16.37
C LEU A 292 23.44 -8.02 17.90
N MET A 293 22.31 -8.41 18.49
CA MET A 293 22.06 -8.46 19.95
C MET A 293 22.19 -7.09 20.63
N LEU A 294 21.60 -6.08 20.01
CA LEU A 294 21.52 -4.71 20.55
C LEU A 294 20.51 -4.62 21.70
N SER A 295 20.67 -3.62 22.57
CA SER A 295 19.62 -3.20 23.51
C SER A 295 18.40 -2.65 22.76
N GLU A 296 17.24 -2.64 23.43
CA GLU A 296 15.96 -2.22 22.82
C GLU A 296 16.01 -0.79 22.26
N ASP A 297 16.63 0.15 22.98
CA ASP A 297 16.83 1.53 22.51
C ASP A 297 17.67 1.60 21.22
N MET A 298 18.77 0.85 21.17
CA MET A 298 19.71 0.85 20.04
C MET A 298 19.12 0.11 18.83
N LEU A 299 18.36 -0.96 19.08
CA LEU A 299 17.57 -1.65 18.06
C LEU A 299 16.49 -0.72 17.49
N SER A 300 15.79 0.03 18.34
CA SER A 300 14.75 0.97 17.93
C SER A 300 15.30 2.13 17.10
N GLN A 301 16.45 2.69 17.49
CA GLN A 301 17.17 3.68 16.69
C GLN A 301 17.63 3.10 15.35
N ARG A 302 18.14 1.85 15.32
CA ARG A 302 18.58 1.17 14.09
C ARG A 302 17.42 0.88 13.13
N ILE A 303 16.29 0.37 13.62
CA ILE A 303 15.08 0.13 12.82
C ILE A 303 14.50 1.47 12.32
N SER A 304 14.45 2.50 13.17
CA SER A 304 14.00 3.84 12.79
C SER A 304 14.91 4.49 11.74
N TYR A 305 16.22 4.24 11.78
CA TYR A 305 17.15 4.67 10.73
C TYR A 305 16.79 4.05 9.37
N VAL A 306 16.57 2.72 9.33
CA VAL A 306 16.22 2.02 8.08
C VAL A 306 14.83 2.44 7.56
N TYR A 307 13.86 2.74 8.43
CA TYR A 307 12.60 3.36 8.02
C TYR A 307 12.80 4.77 7.43
N LYS A 308 13.54 5.66 8.10
CA LYS A 308 13.83 7.02 7.59
C LYS A 308 14.56 6.98 6.23
N GLN A 309 15.49 6.03 6.05
CA GLN A 309 16.14 5.78 4.77
C GLN A 309 15.14 5.23 3.73
N GLY A 310 14.33 4.22 4.06
CA GLY A 310 13.31 3.68 3.16
C GLY A 310 12.32 4.74 2.66
N ILE A 311 11.88 5.63 3.55
CA ILE A 311 11.03 6.78 3.26
C ILE A 311 11.66 7.74 2.24
N GLN A 312 12.98 7.95 2.25
CA GLN A 312 13.63 8.87 1.29
C GLN A 312 13.57 8.36 -0.16
N TYR A 313 13.65 7.04 -0.37
CA TYR A 313 13.62 6.44 -1.71
C TYR A 313 12.20 6.00 -2.12
N MET A 314 11.38 5.60 -1.15
CA MET A 314 10.00 5.13 -1.33
C MET A 314 8.96 6.14 -0.83
N ILE A 315 9.22 7.45 -0.97
CA ILE A 315 8.42 8.54 -0.39
C ILE A 315 6.94 8.55 -0.81
N PHE A 316 6.64 7.93 -1.96
CA PHE A 316 5.29 7.76 -2.51
C PHE A 316 4.66 6.38 -2.23
N SER A 317 5.26 5.55 -1.36
CA SER A 317 4.69 4.29 -0.91
C SER A 317 3.93 4.48 0.40
N ALA A 318 2.60 4.33 0.34
CA ALA A 318 1.74 4.39 1.53
C ALA A 318 2.07 3.30 2.55
N GLU A 319 2.52 2.12 2.11
CA GLU A 319 2.90 0.99 2.96
C GLU A 319 4.12 1.32 3.83
N MET A 320 5.17 1.93 3.24
CA MET A 320 6.39 2.33 3.96
C MET A 320 6.10 3.33 5.09
N TRP A 321 5.23 4.30 4.83
CA TRP A 321 4.78 5.27 5.84
C TRP A 321 3.87 4.64 6.90
N TYR A 322 2.94 3.78 6.48
CA TYR A 322 2.03 3.08 7.40
C TYR A 322 2.81 2.20 8.37
N ASP A 323 3.72 1.36 7.87
CA ASP A 323 4.54 0.46 8.69
C ASP A 323 5.44 1.22 9.68
N TYR A 324 6.03 2.35 9.27
CA TYR A 324 6.78 3.19 10.21
C TYR A 324 5.87 3.77 11.31
N SER A 325 4.69 4.27 10.94
CA SER A 325 3.71 4.81 11.89
C SER A 325 3.17 3.76 12.86
N MET A 326 3.10 2.49 12.45
CA MET A 326 2.71 1.34 13.28
C MET A 326 3.87 0.81 14.13
N TYR A 327 5.11 1.07 13.73
CA TYR A 327 6.29 0.79 14.54
C TYR A 327 6.45 1.78 15.72
N ILE A 328 6.03 3.04 15.55
CA ILE A 328 6.03 4.03 16.62
C ILE A 328 4.88 3.78 17.60
N SER A 329 5.21 3.70 18.89
CA SER A 329 4.26 3.42 19.98
C SER A 329 3.32 4.59 20.29
N GLU A 330 3.83 5.82 20.40
CA GLU A 330 3.05 6.99 20.84
C GLU A 330 2.10 7.51 19.75
N ASN A 331 0.88 7.87 20.15
CA ASN A 331 -0.12 8.37 19.19
C ASN A 331 0.27 9.73 18.59
N SER A 332 0.86 10.64 19.38
CA SER A 332 1.28 11.96 18.88
C SER A 332 2.35 11.85 17.79
N ASP A 333 3.39 11.04 17.98
CA ASP A 333 4.44 10.90 16.97
C ASP A 333 4.02 10.07 15.76
N ARG A 334 3.11 9.10 15.95
CA ARG A 334 2.39 8.45 14.86
C ARG A 334 1.58 9.45 14.03
N GLN A 335 0.84 10.37 14.66
CA GLN A 335 0.13 11.45 13.96
C GLN A 335 1.09 12.36 13.19
N ASN A 336 2.23 12.75 13.80
CA ASN A 336 3.24 13.59 13.12
C ASN A 336 3.80 12.91 11.86
N ILE A 337 4.08 11.60 11.93
CA ILE A 337 4.54 10.80 10.78
C ILE A 337 3.44 10.69 9.71
N LEU A 338 2.21 10.33 10.08
CA LEU A 338 1.10 10.17 9.13
C LEU A 338 0.66 11.49 8.49
N TYR A 339 0.67 12.59 9.24
CA TYR A 339 0.45 13.93 8.71
C TYR A 339 1.52 14.27 7.67
N THR A 340 2.79 14.05 7.99
CA THR A 340 3.90 14.26 7.06
C THR A 340 3.81 13.37 5.82
N ALA A 341 3.38 12.12 5.99
CA ALA A 341 3.15 11.19 4.89
C ALA A 341 2.08 11.72 3.91
N LEU A 342 1.02 12.36 4.41
CA LEU A 342 -0.04 12.98 3.60
C LEU A 342 0.37 14.31 2.93
N LEU A 343 1.43 14.99 3.38
CA LEU A 343 1.99 16.13 2.63
C LEU A 343 2.60 15.65 1.29
N ALA A 344 3.28 14.50 1.32
CA ALA A 344 3.82 13.83 0.14
C ALA A 344 2.77 13.00 -0.63
N ASN A 345 1.74 12.48 0.06
CA ASN A 345 0.73 11.56 -0.48
C ASN A 345 -0.72 12.03 -0.19
N PRO A 346 -1.12 13.24 -0.61
CA PRO A 346 -2.40 13.86 -0.22
C PRO A 346 -3.66 13.16 -0.76
N ASP A 347 -3.51 12.14 -1.60
CA ASP A 347 -4.57 11.36 -2.22
C ASP A 347 -4.59 9.88 -1.77
N SER A 348 -3.83 9.53 -0.72
CA SER A 348 -3.72 8.16 -0.21
C SER A 348 -4.85 7.80 0.75
N PRO A 349 -5.74 6.83 0.43
CA PRO A 349 -6.83 6.42 1.32
C PRO A 349 -6.30 5.84 2.62
N SER A 350 -5.36 4.89 2.56
CA SER A 350 -4.85 4.17 3.74
C SER A 350 -4.21 5.10 4.78
N LEU A 351 -3.43 6.10 4.33
CA LEU A 351 -2.83 7.10 5.22
C LEU A 351 -3.88 8.07 5.76
N THR A 352 -4.86 8.48 4.95
CA THR A 352 -5.99 9.33 5.38
C THR A 352 -6.79 8.63 6.47
N PHE A 353 -7.15 7.36 6.25
CA PHE A 353 -7.92 6.56 7.19
C PHE A 353 -7.14 6.36 8.48
N LYS A 354 -5.86 5.97 8.41
CA LYS A 354 -5.09 5.72 9.63
C LYS A 354 -4.82 6.99 10.44
N LEU A 355 -4.58 8.14 9.79
CA LEU A 355 -4.50 9.41 10.51
C LEU A 355 -5.85 9.77 11.15
N SER A 356 -6.96 9.52 10.45
CA SER A 356 -8.30 9.76 10.99
C SER A 356 -8.60 8.88 12.21
N GLU A 357 -8.18 7.61 12.24
CA GLU A 357 -8.27 6.77 13.45
C GLU A 357 -7.43 7.35 14.59
N CYS A 358 -6.24 7.89 14.31
CA CYS A 358 -5.38 8.48 15.34
C CYS A 358 -5.98 9.75 15.96
N TYR A 359 -6.71 10.56 15.19
CA TYR A 359 -7.47 11.71 15.70
C TYR A 359 -8.79 11.30 16.38
N GLU A 360 -9.46 10.24 15.90
CA GLU A 360 -10.67 9.69 16.54
C GLU A 360 -10.36 9.12 17.94
N LEU A 361 -9.20 8.48 18.12
CA LEU A 361 -8.72 8.03 19.44
C LEU A 361 -8.50 9.20 20.42
N ASP A 362 -8.02 10.35 19.92
CA ASP A 362 -7.86 11.58 20.68
C ASP A 362 -9.18 12.39 20.80
N ASN A 363 -10.28 11.89 20.22
CA ASN A 363 -11.62 12.49 20.14
C ASN A 363 -11.74 13.78 19.30
N ASP A 364 -10.75 14.10 18.45
CA ASP A 364 -10.75 15.27 17.57
C ASP A 364 -11.54 15.01 16.26
N SER A 365 -12.86 15.17 16.35
CA SER A 365 -13.78 15.02 15.21
C SER A 365 -13.60 16.09 14.11
N GLU A 366 -12.95 17.22 14.41
CA GLU A 366 -12.68 18.27 13.44
C GLU A 366 -11.47 17.89 12.58
N SER A 367 -10.35 17.46 13.18
CA SER A 367 -9.19 16.97 12.44
C SER A 367 -9.50 15.70 11.63
N VAL A 368 -10.35 14.80 12.14
CA VAL A 368 -10.92 13.68 11.34
C VAL A 368 -11.60 14.22 10.08
N SER A 369 -12.51 15.17 10.22
CA SER A 369 -13.25 15.75 9.10
C SER A 369 -12.32 16.44 8.09
N ASN A 370 -11.35 17.21 8.59
CA ASN A 370 -10.36 17.91 7.79
C ASN A 370 -9.45 16.96 6.99
N CYS A 371 -9.11 15.77 7.52
CA CYS A 371 -8.36 14.75 6.77
C CYS A 371 -9.15 14.23 5.56
N PHE A 372 -10.40 13.84 5.75
CA PHE A 372 -11.24 13.35 4.65
C PHE A 372 -11.56 14.46 3.62
N ASP A 373 -11.81 15.69 4.07
CA ASP A 373 -12.04 16.82 3.15
C ASP A 373 -10.78 17.18 2.34
N LYS A 374 -9.57 17.17 2.94
CA LYS A 374 -8.30 17.35 2.18
C LYS A 374 -8.08 16.26 1.13
N CYS A 375 -8.29 14.99 1.51
CA CYS A 375 -8.10 13.85 0.62
C CYS A 375 -9.10 13.87 -0.55
N THR A 376 -10.40 14.07 -0.26
CA THR A 376 -11.44 14.14 -1.31
C THR A 376 -11.31 15.35 -2.21
N GLN A 377 -10.86 16.51 -1.71
CA GLN A 377 -10.54 17.68 -2.53
C GLN A 377 -9.36 17.42 -3.49
N THR A 378 -8.32 16.72 -3.01
CA THR A 378 -7.17 16.32 -3.84
C THR A 378 -7.61 15.35 -4.94
N LEU A 379 -8.32 14.27 -4.58
CA LEU A 379 -8.84 13.26 -5.50
C LEU A 379 -9.80 13.87 -6.56
N LEU A 380 -10.67 14.81 -6.15
CA LEU A 380 -11.55 15.55 -7.07
C LEU A 380 -10.78 16.50 -7.99
N SER A 381 -9.65 17.05 -7.55
CA SER A 381 -8.80 17.92 -8.36
C SER A 381 -7.99 17.13 -9.38
N GLN A 382 -7.45 15.97 -9.00
CA GLN A 382 -6.87 14.98 -9.92
C GLN A 382 -7.91 14.52 -10.96
N TYR A 383 -9.13 14.16 -10.53
CA TYR A 383 -10.23 13.75 -11.44
C TYR A 383 -10.53 14.83 -12.50
N LYS A 384 -10.58 16.11 -12.11
CA LYS A 384 -10.82 17.21 -13.05
C LYS A 384 -9.73 17.35 -14.11
N LYS A 385 -8.48 17.05 -13.76
CA LYS A 385 -7.33 17.10 -14.69
C LYS A 385 -7.36 15.93 -15.67
N ILE A 386 -7.50 14.71 -15.17
CA ILE A 386 -7.69 13.54 -16.04
C ILE A 386 -8.88 13.80 -16.97
N ALA A 387 -10.00 14.30 -16.45
CA ALA A 387 -11.16 14.65 -17.26
C ALA A 387 -10.91 15.78 -18.29
N SER A 388 -10.09 16.79 -18.02
CA SER A 388 -9.72 17.77 -19.06
C SER A 388 -8.83 17.16 -20.13
N ASP A 389 -7.89 16.30 -19.71
CA ASP A 389 -6.90 15.70 -20.59
C ASP A 389 -7.59 14.75 -21.59
N VAL A 390 -8.49 13.87 -21.12
CA VAL A 390 -9.32 12.99 -21.98
C VAL A 390 -10.23 13.76 -22.94
N ASN A 391 -10.71 14.95 -22.56
CA ASN A 391 -11.50 15.82 -23.45
C ASN A 391 -10.64 16.62 -24.46
N SER A 392 -9.31 16.47 -24.42
CA SER A 392 -8.35 17.22 -25.27
C SER A 392 -7.48 16.34 -26.17
N GLY A 393 -7.47 15.02 -25.96
CA GLY A 393 -6.71 14.06 -26.77
C GLY A 393 -7.40 13.71 -28.10
N GLU A 394 -6.67 13.80 -29.21
CA GLU A 394 -7.18 13.40 -30.54
C GLU A 394 -7.08 11.88 -30.75
N ASP A 395 -8.22 11.20 -30.57
CA ASP A 395 -8.63 9.91 -31.17
C ASP A 395 -7.83 8.61 -30.96
N ASN A 396 -6.71 8.59 -30.23
CA ASN A 396 -5.76 7.45 -30.29
C ASN A 396 -5.49 6.63 -29.01
N ASN A 397 -6.13 6.90 -27.85
CA ASN A 397 -5.89 6.07 -26.64
C ASN A 397 -7.07 5.98 -25.63
N THR A 398 -8.29 6.16 -26.14
CA THR A 398 -9.50 6.49 -25.35
C THR A 398 -9.88 5.47 -24.27
N GLU A 399 -9.59 4.18 -24.45
CA GLU A 399 -10.02 3.10 -23.53
C GLU A 399 -9.24 3.13 -22.20
N TYR A 400 -7.91 3.17 -22.25
CA TYR A 400 -7.05 3.28 -21.06
C TYR A 400 -7.31 4.58 -20.28
N GLU A 401 -7.57 5.66 -21.00
CA GLU A 401 -7.92 6.96 -20.42
C GLU A 401 -9.29 6.95 -19.71
N GLN A 402 -10.28 6.26 -20.28
CA GLN A 402 -11.57 6.02 -19.61
C GLN A 402 -11.44 5.09 -18.40
N GLU A 403 -10.60 4.06 -18.48
CA GLU A 403 -10.30 3.15 -17.35
C GLU A 403 -9.64 3.91 -16.18
N LEU A 404 -8.63 4.73 -16.47
CA LEU A 404 -7.96 5.58 -15.48
C LEU A 404 -8.93 6.59 -14.86
N LEU A 405 -9.78 7.21 -15.67
CA LEU A 405 -10.84 8.11 -15.20
C LEU A 405 -11.83 7.37 -14.29
N TYR A 406 -12.25 6.15 -14.65
CA TYR A 406 -13.14 5.32 -13.83
C TYR A 406 -12.48 4.96 -12.49
N LYS A 407 -11.25 4.46 -12.48
CA LYS A 407 -10.47 4.13 -11.27
C LYS A 407 -10.33 5.33 -10.32
N GLN A 408 -10.17 6.55 -10.86
CA GLN A 408 -10.14 7.76 -10.03
C GLN A 408 -11.51 8.10 -9.42
N ARG A 409 -12.61 7.88 -10.15
CA ARG A 409 -13.99 8.07 -9.64
C ARG A 409 -14.30 7.06 -8.53
N GLU A 410 -13.91 5.82 -8.72
CA GLU A 410 -14.04 4.72 -7.76
C GLU A 410 -13.27 5.01 -6.46
N LYS A 411 -11.97 5.34 -6.58
CA LYS A 411 -11.12 5.77 -5.45
C LYS A 411 -11.72 6.94 -4.67
N LEU A 412 -12.23 7.97 -5.36
CA LEU A 412 -12.91 9.11 -4.74
C LEU A 412 -14.20 8.69 -4.02
N THR A 413 -14.97 7.76 -4.60
CA THR A 413 -16.24 7.30 -4.04
C THR A 413 -16.04 6.43 -2.81
N PHE A 414 -15.07 5.51 -2.85
CA PHE A 414 -14.63 4.70 -1.71
C PHE A 414 -14.25 5.57 -0.49
N VAL A 415 -13.43 6.60 -0.70
CA VAL A 415 -13.07 7.56 0.37
C VAL A 415 -14.29 8.29 0.91
N PHE A 416 -15.26 8.67 0.07
CA PHE A 416 -16.52 9.27 0.53
C PHE A 416 -17.41 8.30 1.33
N CYS A 417 -17.47 7.02 0.97
CA CYS A 417 -18.21 6.00 1.73
C CYS A 417 -17.58 5.79 3.12
N VAL A 418 -16.25 5.65 3.20
CA VAL A 418 -15.53 5.53 4.48
C VAL A 418 -15.68 6.80 5.32
N TYR A 419 -15.62 7.99 4.72
CA TYR A 419 -15.87 9.27 5.40
C TYR A 419 -17.30 9.34 5.98
N MET A 420 -18.31 8.98 5.19
CA MET A 420 -19.71 8.96 5.61
C MET A 420 -19.95 7.97 6.77
N ASN A 421 -19.37 6.77 6.69
CA ASN A 421 -19.50 5.74 7.71
C ASN A 421 -18.74 6.13 9.01
N THR A 422 -17.59 6.80 8.89
CA THR A 422 -16.84 7.36 10.03
C THR A 422 -17.59 8.54 10.68
N MET A 423 -18.16 9.45 9.90
CA MET A 423 -19.01 10.52 10.44
C MET A 423 -20.27 10.00 11.12
N LYS A 424 -20.85 8.89 10.64
CA LYS A 424 -21.94 8.18 11.34
C LYS A 424 -21.46 7.62 12.69
N ARG A 425 -20.25 7.06 12.75
CA ARG A 425 -19.67 6.48 13.97
C ARG A 425 -19.41 7.52 15.04
N ILE A 426 -18.78 8.64 14.69
CA ILE A 426 -18.36 9.69 15.63
C ILE A 426 -19.50 10.65 15.96
N SER A 427 -20.22 11.15 14.95
CA SER A 427 -21.15 12.29 15.05
C SER A 427 -22.59 11.96 14.64
N GLY A 428 -22.90 10.68 14.48
CA GLY A 428 -24.25 10.19 14.20
C GLY A 428 -24.77 10.49 12.79
N LEU A 429 -26.02 10.08 12.56
CA LEU A 429 -26.65 10.05 11.23
C LEU A 429 -26.78 11.43 10.57
N SER A 430 -26.84 12.52 11.34
CA SER A 430 -26.92 13.89 10.81
C SER A 430 -25.62 14.33 10.11
N ALA A 431 -24.46 13.99 10.69
CA ALA A 431 -23.16 14.26 10.07
C ALA A 431 -22.98 13.41 8.80
N ALA A 432 -23.35 12.14 8.84
CA ALA A 432 -23.33 11.26 7.66
C ALA A 432 -24.23 11.76 6.51
N ARG A 433 -25.46 12.21 6.83
CA ARG A 433 -26.36 12.87 5.85
C ARG A 433 -25.76 14.16 5.28
N THR A 434 -24.95 14.89 6.05
CA THR A 434 -24.21 16.07 5.57
C THR A 434 -23.10 15.67 4.59
N VAL A 435 -22.34 14.60 4.86
CA VAL A 435 -21.36 14.03 3.90
C VAL A 435 -22.06 13.57 2.62
N PHE A 436 -23.15 12.80 2.72
CA PHE A 436 -23.95 12.41 1.55
C PHE A 436 -24.50 13.63 0.78
N GLY A 437 -24.81 14.72 1.49
CA GLY A 437 -25.14 16.04 0.92
C GLY A 437 -23.99 16.70 0.13
N LYS A 438 -22.72 16.44 0.48
CA LYS A 438 -21.55 16.77 -0.37
C LYS A 438 -21.56 15.88 -1.61
N CYS A 439 -21.64 14.55 -1.43
CA CYS A 439 -21.59 13.55 -2.50
C CYS A 439 -22.65 13.77 -3.60
N ARG A 440 -23.89 14.04 -3.21
CA ARG A 440 -25.01 14.31 -4.14
C ARG A 440 -24.78 15.49 -5.10
N LYS A 441 -23.93 16.46 -4.73
CA LYS A 441 -23.59 17.60 -5.61
C LYS A 441 -22.65 17.19 -6.75
N LEU A 442 -21.88 16.12 -6.57
CA LEU A 442 -20.91 15.59 -7.55
C LEU A 442 -21.56 14.73 -8.64
N LYS A 443 -22.84 14.30 -8.47
CA LYS A 443 -23.62 13.56 -9.47
C LYS A 443 -22.85 12.33 -10.01
N ARG A 444 -22.64 12.23 -11.33
CA ARG A 444 -21.91 11.14 -12.02
C ARG A 444 -20.39 11.16 -11.85
N ILE A 445 -19.80 12.15 -11.19
CA ILE A 445 -18.38 12.11 -10.84
C ILE A 445 -18.11 10.93 -9.91
N LEU A 446 -19.02 10.62 -8.99
CA LEU A 446 -18.92 9.42 -8.15
C LEU A 446 -19.40 8.17 -8.91
N THR A 447 -19.06 6.97 -8.41
CA THR A 447 -19.70 5.71 -8.79
C THR A 447 -21.06 5.57 -8.08
N HIS A 448 -21.78 4.49 -8.35
CA HIS A 448 -23.09 4.25 -7.77
C HIS A 448 -23.04 3.89 -6.27
N ASP A 449 -21.89 3.44 -5.77
CA ASP A 449 -21.70 2.86 -4.44
C ASP A 449 -22.10 3.80 -3.30
N VAL A 450 -21.88 5.10 -3.45
CA VAL A 450 -22.28 6.10 -2.43
C VAL A 450 -23.79 6.15 -2.19
N TYR A 451 -24.62 5.72 -3.16
CA TYR A 451 -26.06 5.58 -2.99
C TYR A 451 -26.42 4.22 -2.36
N VAL A 452 -25.67 3.17 -2.67
CA VAL A 452 -25.84 1.83 -2.08
C VAL A 452 -25.46 1.86 -0.60
N GLU A 453 -24.25 2.32 -0.27
CA GLU A 453 -23.74 2.49 1.09
C GLU A 453 -24.64 3.40 1.93
N ASN A 454 -25.11 4.53 1.38
CA ASN A 454 -26.02 5.39 2.14
C ASN A 454 -27.36 4.72 2.40
N ALA A 455 -27.90 3.92 1.47
CA ALA A 455 -29.15 3.18 1.69
C ALA A 455 -29.00 2.09 2.77
N TYR A 456 -27.88 1.34 2.78
CA TYR A 456 -27.57 0.39 3.86
C TYR A 456 -27.38 1.11 5.21
N LEU A 457 -26.67 2.24 5.24
CA LEU A 457 -26.41 3.02 6.45
C LEU A 457 -27.69 3.59 7.08
N GLU A 458 -28.59 4.14 6.25
CA GLU A 458 -29.90 4.63 6.67
C GLU A 458 -30.78 3.48 7.19
N PHE A 459 -30.81 2.35 6.46
CA PHE A 459 -31.59 1.18 6.87
C PHE A 459 -31.09 0.58 8.18
N GLN A 460 -29.79 0.27 8.32
CA GLN A 460 -29.23 -0.34 9.52
C GLN A 460 -29.36 0.56 10.76
N ASN A 461 -29.41 1.89 10.60
CA ASN A 461 -29.52 2.81 11.73
C ASN A 461 -30.96 3.12 12.17
N GLN A 462 -31.95 3.07 11.27
CA GLN A 462 -33.34 3.45 11.61
C GLN A 462 -34.36 2.33 11.38
N ASN A 463 -33.96 1.21 10.76
CA ASN A 463 -34.83 0.18 10.17
C ASN A 463 -35.88 0.73 9.16
N ASP A 464 -35.75 1.99 8.72
CA ASP A 464 -36.64 2.61 7.75
C ASP A 464 -36.20 2.32 6.31
N TYR A 465 -36.76 1.24 5.76
CA TYR A 465 -36.62 0.91 4.34
C TYR A 465 -37.12 2.03 3.40
N LYS A 466 -38.02 2.93 3.85
CA LYS A 466 -38.59 3.98 2.98
C LYS A 466 -37.57 5.08 2.68
N THR A 467 -36.73 5.45 3.66
CA THR A 467 -35.63 6.39 3.44
C THR A 467 -34.55 5.75 2.57
N ALA A 468 -34.19 4.50 2.83
CA ALA A 468 -33.24 3.76 1.98
C ALA A 468 -33.71 3.62 0.51
N PHE A 469 -35.00 3.33 0.27
CA PHE A 469 -35.54 3.30 -1.09
C PHE A 469 -35.51 4.67 -1.77
N LYS A 470 -35.82 5.77 -1.08
CA LYS A 470 -35.70 7.13 -1.66
C LYS A 470 -34.26 7.48 -2.05
N VAL A 471 -33.26 6.93 -1.36
CA VAL A 471 -31.84 7.07 -1.72
C VAL A 471 -31.53 6.30 -3.01
N LEU A 472 -32.08 5.09 -3.18
CA LEU A 472 -31.84 4.27 -4.37
C LEU A 472 -32.64 4.76 -5.60
N GLU A 473 -33.89 5.19 -5.40
CA GLU A 473 -34.68 5.92 -6.42
C GLU A 473 -33.99 7.23 -6.87
N LEU A 474 -33.23 7.88 -5.98
CA LEU A 474 -32.41 9.05 -6.32
C LEU A 474 -31.17 8.65 -7.13
N GLY A 475 -30.53 7.52 -6.83
CA GLY A 475 -29.40 6.98 -7.58
C GLY A 475 -29.76 6.57 -9.01
N LEU A 476 -30.94 5.97 -9.22
CA LEU A 476 -31.46 5.62 -10.55
C LEU A 476 -31.45 6.80 -11.54
N LYS A 477 -31.65 8.04 -11.07
CA LYS A 477 -31.62 9.25 -11.93
C LYS A 477 -30.27 9.48 -12.63
N TYR A 478 -29.20 8.89 -12.12
CA TYR A 478 -27.87 8.95 -12.70
C TYR A 478 -27.42 7.60 -13.30
N PHE A 479 -27.83 6.49 -12.68
CA PHE A 479 -27.29 5.13 -12.89
C PHE A 479 -28.32 4.11 -13.41
N GLN A 480 -29.49 4.50 -13.91
CA GLN A 480 -30.49 3.55 -14.46
C GLN A 480 -30.05 2.70 -15.67
N ASN A 481 -28.89 2.97 -16.27
CA ASN A 481 -28.28 2.17 -17.36
C ASN A 481 -27.11 1.30 -16.86
N ASP A 482 -26.69 1.47 -15.60
CA ASP A 482 -25.58 0.77 -14.94
C ASP A 482 -26.13 -0.51 -14.30
N GLY A 483 -25.88 -1.65 -14.93
CA GLY A 483 -26.40 -2.94 -14.48
C GLY A 483 -25.72 -3.46 -13.22
N VAL A 484 -24.51 -3.00 -12.87
CA VAL A 484 -23.88 -3.29 -11.57
C VAL A 484 -24.69 -2.60 -10.46
N TYR A 485 -25.10 -1.35 -10.68
CA TYR A 485 -26.00 -0.65 -9.75
C TYR A 485 -27.36 -1.33 -9.62
N ILE A 486 -27.99 -1.71 -10.75
CA ILE A 486 -29.27 -2.44 -10.72
C ILE A 486 -29.14 -3.75 -9.95
N ASN A 487 -28.06 -4.51 -10.14
CA ASN A 487 -27.82 -5.74 -9.38
C ASN A 487 -27.71 -5.48 -7.87
N LYS A 488 -26.91 -4.49 -7.44
CA LYS A 488 -26.78 -4.10 -6.03
C LYS A 488 -28.12 -3.63 -5.42
N TYR A 489 -28.96 -2.94 -6.19
CA TYR A 489 -30.31 -2.54 -5.75
C TYR A 489 -31.29 -3.73 -5.69
N LEU A 490 -31.24 -4.65 -6.66
CA LEU A 490 -32.01 -5.90 -6.60
C LEU A 490 -31.65 -6.73 -5.36
N ASP A 491 -30.36 -6.85 -5.02
CA ASP A 491 -29.93 -7.53 -3.79
C ASP A 491 -30.50 -6.87 -2.51
N PHE A 492 -30.51 -5.53 -2.45
CA PHE A 492 -31.15 -4.81 -1.34
C PHE A 492 -32.67 -5.04 -1.26
N LEU A 493 -33.37 -5.12 -2.40
CA LEU A 493 -34.81 -5.40 -2.44
C LEU A 493 -35.15 -6.86 -2.10
N ILE A 494 -34.30 -7.81 -2.50
CA ILE A 494 -34.40 -9.24 -2.15
C ILE A 494 -34.17 -9.42 -0.65
N PHE A 495 -33.13 -8.80 -0.09
CA PHE A 495 -32.85 -8.79 1.35
C PHE A 495 -34.03 -8.25 2.19
N LEU A 496 -34.75 -7.26 1.68
CA LEU A 496 -35.94 -6.71 2.33
C LEU A 496 -37.25 -7.42 1.95
N ASN A 497 -37.21 -8.48 1.13
CA ASN A 497 -38.35 -9.25 0.63
C ASN A 497 -39.49 -8.37 0.08
N LYS A 498 -39.20 -7.59 -0.98
CA LYS A 498 -40.13 -6.65 -1.62
C LYS A 498 -40.49 -7.03 -3.05
N ASP A 499 -41.10 -8.21 -3.21
CA ASP A 499 -41.45 -8.86 -4.47
C ASP A 499 -42.01 -7.93 -5.56
N SER A 500 -42.99 -7.07 -5.22
CA SER A 500 -43.56 -6.12 -6.17
C SER A 500 -42.53 -5.12 -6.71
N GLN A 501 -41.58 -4.67 -5.88
CA GLN A 501 -40.54 -3.72 -6.29
C GLN A 501 -39.38 -4.42 -7.01
N ILE A 502 -39.04 -5.66 -6.61
CA ILE A 502 -38.06 -6.50 -7.32
C ILE A 502 -38.49 -6.67 -8.77
N LYS A 503 -39.74 -7.07 -9.00
CA LYS A 503 -40.33 -7.25 -10.35
C LYS A 503 -40.38 -5.93 -11.13
N THR A 504 -40.84 -4.82 -10.52
CA THR A 504 -40.86 -3.51 -11.20
C THR A 504 -39.45 -3.01 -11.55
N LEU A 505 -38.46 -3.17 -10.68
CA LEU A 505 -37.08 -2.76 -10.96
C LEU A 505 -36.47 -3.62 -12.07
N PHE A 506 -36.68 -4.95 -12.04
CA PHE A 506 -36.23 -5.86 -13.09
C PHE A 506 -36.78 -5.44 -14.47
N GLU A 507 -38.11 -5.37 -14.61
CA GLU A 507 -38.74 -5.05 -15.90
C GLU A 507 -38.29 -3.69 -16.46
N THR A 508 -38.26 -2.65 -15.61
CA THR A 508 -37.84 -1.31 -16.02
C THR A 508 -36.33 -1.16 -16.26
N SER A 509 -35.51 -2.15 -15.90
CA SER A 509 -34.07 -2.17 -16.15
C SER A 509 -33.69 -2.96 -17.39
N VAL A 510 -34.44 -4.01 -17.73
CA VAL A 510 -34.23 -4.82 -18.95
C VAL A 510 -34.28 -3.99 -20.23
N GLU A 511 -35.05 -2.89 -20.24
CA GLU A 511 -35.13 -1.95 -21.36
C GLU A 511 -33.99 -0.91 -21.39
N LYS A 512 -33.26 -0.72 -20.28
CA LYS A 512 -32.33 0.42 -20.08
C LYS A 512 -30.86 0.04 -19.99
N VAL A 513 -30.55 -1.14 -19.46
CA VAL A 513 -29.18 -1.62 -19.34
C VAL A 513 -28.71 -2.09 -20.72
N GLN A 514 -27.75 -1.36 -21.29
CA GLN A 514 -27.24 -1.58 -22.64
C GLN A 514 -26.09 -2.62 -22.67
N ASP A 515 -25.34 -2.74 -21.57
CA ASP A 515 -24.30 -3.76 -21.43
C ASP A 515 -24.95 -5.15 -21.32
N LEU A 516 -24.69 -5.98 -22.33
CA LEU A 516 -25.22 -7.34 -22.43
C LEU A 516 -24.69 -8.26 -21.32
N THR A 517 -23.45 -8.07 -20.87
CA THR A 517 -22.84 -8.86 -19.78
C THR A 517 -23.51 -8.53 -18.46
N GLN A 518 -23.66 -7.25 -18.12
CA GLN A 518 -24.35 -6.83 -16.91
C GLN A 518 -25.84 -7.23 -16.93
N LEU A 519 -26.49 -7.17 -18.10
CA LEU A 519 -27.87 -7.60 -18.30
C LEU A 519 -28.05 -9.11 -18.09
N LYS A 520 -27.10 -9.96 -18.51
CA LYS A 520 -27.15 -11.41 -18.21
C LYS A 520 -27.22 -11.67 -16.71
N GLU A 521 -26.41 -10.98 -15.91
CA GLU A 521 -26.39 -11.17 -14.46
C GLU A 521 -27.69 -10.70 -13.78
N ILE A 522 -28.32 -9.63 -14.28
CA ILE A 522 -29.66 -9.21 -13.84
C ILE A 522 -30.70 -10.33 -14.08
N TYR A 523 -30.68 -10.96 -15.27
CA TYR A 523 -31.56 -12.10 -15.56
C TYR A 523 -31.25 -13.33 -14.68
N LYS A 524 -29.98 -13.73 -14.54
CA LYS A 524 -29.57 -14.86 -13.69
C LYS A 524 -29.98 -14.66 -12.23
N LYS A 525 -29.84 -13.43 -11.70
CA LYS A 525 -30.29 -13.04 -10.35
C LYS A 525 -31.81 -13.15 -10.22
N MET A 526 -32.58 -12.67 -11.20
CA MET A 526 -34.05 -12.74 -11.19
C MET A 526 -34.57 -14.19 -11.32
N ILE A 527 -33.96 -15.02 -12.17
CA ILE A 527 -34.26 -16.46 -12.32
C ILE A 527 -34.00 -17.19 -10.99
N SER A 528 -32.86 -16.92 -10.36
CA SER A 528 -32.51 -17.47 -9.04
C SER A 528 -33.48 -17.03 -7.93
N TYR A 529 -33.96 -15.79 -7.97
CA TYR A 529 -34.96 -15.27 -7.03
C TYR A 529 -36.33 -15.95 -7.21
N GLU A 530 -36.87 -16.00 -8.44
CA GLU A 530 -38.15 -16.68 -8.71
C GLU A 530 -38.07 -18.19 -8.40
N SER A 531 -36.91 -18.83 -8.59
CA SER A 531 -36.70 -20.24 -8.25
C SER A 531 -36.56 -20.52 -6.74
N LYS A 532 -36.39 -19.48 -5.91
CA LYS A 532 -36.26 -19.60 -4.44
C LYS A 532 -37.51 -19.12 -3.69
N PHE A 533 -38.19 -18.09 -4.20
CA PHE A 533 -39.31 -17.42 -3.52
C PHE A 533 -40.58 -17.27 -4.40
N GLY A 534 -40.46 -17.48 -5.71
CA GLY A 534 -41.54 -17.31 -6.68
C GLY A 534 -42.23 -18.63 -7.03
N ASN A 535 -42.42 -18.90 -8.32
CA ASN A 535 -42.94 -20.18 -8.79
C ASN A 535 -42.28 -20.64 -10.09
N LEU A 536 -42.33 -21.95 -10.35
CA LEU A 536 -41.66 -22.60 -11.48
C LEU A 536 -42.15 -22.13 -12.87
N ASN A 537 -43.40 -21.69 -13.00
CA ASN A 537 -43.92 -21.17 -14.27
C ASN A 537 -43.33 -19.80 -14.59
N ASN A 538 -43.18 -18.93 -13.58
CA ASN A 538 -42.45 -17.65 -13.73
C ASN A 538 -41.00 -17.91 -14.15
N VAL A 539 -40.34 -18.90 -13.52
CA VAL A 539 -38.96 -19.27 -13.85
C VAL A 539 -38.84 -19.70 -15.31
N TYR A 540 -39.66 -20.64 -15.79
CA TYR A 540 -39.62 -21.04 -17.21
C TYR A 540 -39.96 -19.88 -18.17
N SER A 541 -40.83 -18.95 -17.77
CA SER A 541 -41.11 -17.75 -18.57
C SER A 541 -39.92 -16.79 -18.64
N LEU A 542 -39.15 -16.64 -17.56
CA LEU A 542 -37.91 -15.85 -17.53
C LEU A 542 -36.76 -16.55 -18.25
N GLU A 543 -36.58 -17.86 -18.07
CA GLU A 543 -35.60 -18.67 -18.80
C GLU A 543 -35.86 -18.59 -20.31
N LYS A 544 -37.12 -18.72 -20.76
CA LYS A 544 -37.48 -18.51 -22.17
C LYS A 544 -37.06 -17.12 -22.67
N ARG A 545 -37.45 -16.05 -21.98
CA ARG A 545 -37.12 -14.66 -22.33
C ARG A 545 -35.60 -14.39 -22.31
N PHE A 546 -34.87 -15.06 -21.42
CA PHE A 546 -33.41 -15.03 -21.37
C PHE A 546 -32.79 -15.68 -22.61
N PHE A 547 -33.19 -16.90 -22.98
CA PHE A 547 -32.64 -17.57 -24.17
C PHE A 547 -33.08 -16.91 -25.49
N GLU A 548 -34.27 -16.29 -25.54
CA GLU A 548 -34.69 -15.42 -26.66
C GLU A 548 -33.78 -14.18 -26.81
N ARG A 549 -33.23 -13.66 -25.69
CA ARG A 549 -32.31 -12.50 -25.69
C ARG A 549 -30.84 -12.90 -25.84
N PHE A 550 -30.45 -14.09 -25.38
CA PHE A 550 -29.09 -14.60 -25.38
C PHE A 550 -29.02 -16.06 -25.90
N PRO A 551 -29.22 -16.30 -27.22
CA PRO A 551 -29.30 -17.67 -27.76
C PRO A 551 -27.99 -18.48 -27.71
N GLN A 552 -26.88 -17.84 -27.33
CA GLN A 552 -25.54 -18.45 -27.25
C GLN A 552 -25.24 -19.07 -25.86
N GLU A 553 -26.09 -18.82 -24.86
CA GLU A 553 -25.86 -19.24 -23.48
C GLU A 553 -26.19 -20.72 -23.28
N ASN A 554 -25.37 -21.43 -22.50
CA ASN A 554 -25.55 -22.86 -22.29
C ASN A 554 -26.69 -23.16 -21.30
N LEU A 555 -27.68 -23.94 -21.72
CA LEU A 555 -28.86 -24.28 -20.91
C LEU A 555 -28.50 -24.93 -19.56
N ILE A 556 -27.50 -25.82 -19.53
CA ILE A 556 -27.11 -26.49 -18.29
C ILE A 556 -26.39 -25.53 -17.33
N GLU A 557 -25.69 -24.51 -17.84
CA GLU A 557 -25.02 -23.52 -17.00
C GLU A 557 -26.04 -22.65 -16.26
N VAL A 558 -27.00 -22.07 -16.99
CA VAL A 558 -28.13 -21.32 -16.41
C VAL A 558 -28.89 -22.16 -15.37
N PHE A 559 -29.14 -23.43 -15.69
CA PHE A 559 -29.78 -24.37 -14.78
C PHE A 559 -28.97 -24.58 -13.49
N THR A 560 -27.65 -24.81 -13.56
CA THR A 560 -26.85 -24.97 -12.34
C THR A 560 -26.75 -23.67 -11.52
N SER A 561 -26.59 -22.51 -12.16
CA SER A 561 -26.54 -21.21 -11.48
C SER A 561 -27.82 -20.93 -10.67
N ARG A 562 -28.99 -21.23 -11.25
CA ARG A 562 -30.31 -21.11 -10.59
C ARG A 562 -30.39 -21.87 -9.25
N TYR A 563 -29.66 -22.97 -9.11
CA TYR A 563 -29.64 -23.82 -7.92
C TYR A 563 -28.45 -23.55 -6.96
N GLN A 564 -27.70 -22.44 -7.12
CA GLN A 564 -26.66 -22.04 -6.17
C GLN A 564 -27.20 -21.87 -4.73
N ILE A 565 -26.49 -22.45 -3.76
CA ILE A 565 -26.79 -22.36 -2.32
C ILE A 565 -25.64 -21.62 -1.64
N GLN A 566 -25.94 -20.52 -0.94
CA GLN A 566 -24.93 -19.67 -0.28
C GLN A 566 -23.76 -19.32 -1.23
N ASN A 567 -24.12 -18.92 -2.45
CA ASN A 567 -23.26 -18.60 -3.60
C ASN A 567 -22.44 -19.76 -4.20
N SER A 568 -22.32 -20.92 -3.54
CA SER A 568 -21.62 -22.10 -4.11
C SER A 568 -22.51 -22.86 -5.11
N ASN A 569 -21.93 -23.26 -6.24
CA ASN A 569 -22.60 -24.10 -7.24
C ASN A 569 -22.33 -25.59 -6.98
N LEU A 570 -23.10 -26.17 -6.06
CA LEU A 570 -22.97 -27.57 -5.66
C LEU A 570 -23.21 -28.56 -6.81
N ILE A 571 -23.97 -28.21 -7.85
CA ILE A 571 -24.20 -29.11 -9.00
C ILE A 571 -22.93 -29.17 -9.87
N LYS A 572 -22.27 -28.04 -10.14
CA LYS A 572 -20.92 -28.04 -10.74
C LYS A 572 -19.95 -28.84 -9.86
N LYS A 573 -19.93 -28.58 -8.55
CA LYS A 573 -18.95 -29.18 -7.61
C LYS A 573 -19.07 -30.69 -7.40
N LEU A 574 -20.29 -31.24 -7.41
CA LEU A 574 -20.56 -32.63 -7.03
C LEU A 574 -20.90 -33.54 -8.21
N GLU A 575 -21.32 -32.98 -9.35
CA GLU A 575 -21.80 -33.76 -10.51
C GLU A 575 -21.13 -33.30 -11.81
N LEU A 576 -21.26 -32.02 -12.17
CA LEU A 576 -20.69 -31.46 -13.40
C LEU A 576 -19.27 -30.92 -13.17
N THR A 577 -18.39 -31.77 -12.62
CA THR A 577 -17.04 -31.39 -12.17
C THR A 577 -16.14 -30.84 -13.29
N TYR A 578 -16.41 -31.22 -14.54
CA TYR A 578 -15.76 -30.67 -15.73
C TYR A 578 -16.15 -29.21 -16.06
N MET A 579 -17.15 -28.65 -15.36
CA MET A 579 -17.56 -27.23 -15.40
C MET A 579 -17.22 -26.49 -14.09
N TYR A 580 -16.64 -27.16 -13.09
CA TYR A 580 -16.34 -26.58 -11.79
C TYR A 580 -14.96 -25.92 -11.78
N ASN A 581 -14.91 -24.68 -11.31
CA ASN A 581 -13.68 -23.92 -11.13
C ASN A 581 -13.55 -23.50 -9.66
N GLU A 582 -12.50 -23.97 -9.00
CA GLU A 582 -12.22 -23.64 -7.59
C GLU A 582 -11.88 -22.16 -7.39
N GLU A 583 -11.35 -21.50 -8.42
CA GLU A 583 -11.05 -20.07 -8.41
C GLU A 583 -12.36 -19.23 -8.43
N GLU A 584 -13.42 -19.69 -9.10
CA GLU A 584 -14.72 -18.98 -9.11
C GLU A 584 -15.49 -19.16 -7.79
N ASP A 585 -15.69 -20.40 -7.34
CA ASP A 585 -16.53 -20.72 -6.17
C ASP A 585 -15.92 -20.17 -4.84
N SER A 586 -14.60 -19.94 -4.81
CA SER A 586 -13.89 -19.32 -3.68
C SER A 586 -14.01 -17.79 -3.64
N TYR A 587 -13.97 -17.08 -4.78
CA TYR A 587 -14.25 -15.64 -4.85
C TYR A 587 -15.67 -15.33 -4.37
N PHE A 588 -16.67 -16.10 -4.81
CA PHE A 588 -18.07 -15.91 -4.39
C PHE A 588 -18.35 -16.15 -2.90
N SER A 589 -17.43 -16.78 -2.17
CA SER A 589 -17.47 -16.97 -0.72
C SER A 589 -16.89 -15.78 0.05
N SER A 590 -16.09 -14.92 -0.61
CA SER A 590 -15.41 -13.76 0.00
C SER A 590 -16.05 -12.46 -0.49
N GLY A 591 -17.14 -12.05 0.16
CA GLY A 591 -17.96 -10.93 -0.30
C GLY A 591 -17.31 -9.54 -0.17
N ASN A 592 -16.51 -9.13 -1.17
CA ASN A 592 -16.31 -7.74 -1.64
C ASN A 592 -15.31 -7.69 -2.81
N GLY A 593 -15.50 -6.76 -3.76
CA GLY A 593 -14.44 -6.28 -4.67
C GLY A 593 -14.44 -6.84 -6.10
N ASP A 594 -15.06 -6.08 -7.01
CA ASP A 594 -14.57 -5.66 -8.34
C ASP A 594 -13.62 -6.58 -9.13
N GLY A 595 -14.10 -7.07 -10.29
CA GLY A 595 -13.29 -7.79 -11.26
C GLY A 595 -12.83 -6.93 -12.44
N HIS A 596 -11.53 -6.65 -12.54
CA HIS A 596 -10.85 -6.25 -13.79
C HIS A 596 -9.37 -6.68 -13.81
N HIS A 597 -9.02 -7.56 -14.77
CA HIS A 597 -7.69 -7.97 -15.27
C HIS A 597 -6.51 -8.29 -14.32
N GLY A 598 -5.94 -9.49 -14.52
CA GLY A 598 -4.67 -9.92 -13.93
C GLY A 598 -4.19 -11.31 -14.38
N SER A 599 -4.06 -11.55 -15.69
CA SER A 599 -3.73 -12.91 -16.21
C SER A 599 -2.25 -13.27 -16.00
N TYR A 600 -1.99 -14.17 -15.05
CA TYR A 600 -0.70 -14.85 -14.89
C TYR A 600 -0.80 -16.31 -15.36
N ASN A 601 -0.11 -16.65 -16.44
CA ASN A 601 -0.06 -18.01 -16.98
C ASN A 601 0.80 -18.94 -16.09
N MET A 602 0.17 -19.69 -15.18
CA MET A 602 0.76 -20.90 -14.61
C MET A 602 0.59 -22.10 -15.54
N SER A 603 1.61 -22.96 -15.60
CA SER A 603 1.64 -24.10 -16.51
C SER A 603 0.71 -25.23 -16.06
N SER A 604 0.24 -26.06 -17.00
CA SER A 604 -0.52 -27.28 -16.67
C SER A 604 0.32 -28.35 -15.97
N SER A 605 1.65 -28.26 -16.01
CA SER A 605 2.56 -29.19 -15.33
C SER A 605 2.57 -29.05 -13.81
N ASP A 606 2.34 -27.85 -13.27
CA ASP A 606 2.47 -27.60 -11.82
C ASP A 606 1.26 -28.13 -11.03
N ARG A 607 0.06 -28.07 -11.62
CA ARG A 607 -1.19 -28.62 -11.05
C ARG A 607 -1.06 -30.11 -10.71
N LYS A 608 -0.20 -30.86 -11.41
CA LYS A 608 -0.05 -32.31 -11.25
C LYS A 608 0.81 -32.72 -10.05
N ARG A 609 1.55 -31.80 -9.40
CA ARG A 609 2.38 -32.10 -8.23
C ARG A 609 1.70 -31.87 -6.88
N LEU A 610 0.77 -30.91 -6.80
CA LEU A 610 0.00 -30.66 -5.56
C LEU A 610 -1.07 -31.73 -5.28
N MET A 611 -1.48 -32.49 -6.31
CA MET A 611 -2.55 -33.49 -6.21
C MET A 611 -2.10 -34.83 -5.59
N GLU A 612 -0.80 -35.07 -5.42
CA GLU A 612 -0.27 -36.32 -4.84
C GLU A 612 0.00 -36.21 -3.32
N GLU A 613 0.18 -35.00 -2.75
CA GLU A 613 0.54 -34.82 -1.33
C GLU A 613 -0.66 -34.67 -0.38
N THR A 614 -1.84 -34.28 -0.86
CA THR A 614 -3.07 -34.24 -0.02
C THR A 614 -3.67 -35.63 0.23
N GLY A 615 -3.15 -36.67 -0.40
CA GLY A 615 -3.68 -38.03 -0.35
C GLY A 615 -3.37 -38.84 0.93
N ASN A 616 -2.84 -38.24 2.00
CA ASN A 616 -2.38 -39.02 3.17
C ASN A 616 -2.44 -38.30 4.53
N ASN A 617 -3.61 -38.27 5.18
CA ASN A 617 -3.77 -38.48 6.63
C ASN A 617 -5.26 -38.50 7.04
N GLY A 618 -5.68 -39.51 7.82
CA GLY A 618 -7.10 -39.60 8.24
C GLY A 618 -7.53 -40.95 8.84
N ASN A 619 -6.64 -41.62 9.58
CA ASN A 619 -6.80 -43.02 9.98
C ASN A 619 -7.80 -43.20 11.16
N PHE A 620 -9.09 -42.95 10.92
CA PHE A 620 -10.15 -43.21 11.90
C PHE A 620 -10.55 -44.68 11.92
N SER A 621 -10.25 -45.34 13.04
CA SER A 621 -10.42 -46.78 13.24
C SER A 621 -11.85 -47.27 12.99
N ASN A 622 -11.98 -48.33 12.18
CA ASN A 622 -13.22 -49.09 11.99
C ASN A 622 -13.65 -49.85 13.27
N LYS A 623 -14.14 -49.12 14.28
CA LYS A 623 -14.88 -49.72 15.39
C LYS A 623 -16.23 -50.20 14.87
N LYS A 624 -16.31 -51.48 14.52
CA LYS A 624 -17.57 -52.18 14.23
C LYS A 624 -18.55 -51.98 15.40
N PHE A 625 -19.52 -51.09 15.24
CA PHE A 625 -20.76 -51.17 16.00
C PHE A 625 -21.48 -52.44 15.57
N LYS A 626 -21.56 -53.44 16.46
CA LYS A 626 -22.56 -54.50 16.34
C LYS A 626 -23.94 -53.85 16.35
N ARG A 627 -24.63 -53.86 15.21
CA ARG A 627 -26.08 -53.70 15.15
C ARG A 627 -26.69 -55.09 15.28
N ASP A 628 -26.82 -55.58 16.50
CA ASP A 628 -27.59 -56.78 16.79
C ASP A 628 -29.10 -56.43 16.68
N SER A 629 -29.55 -56.11 15.45
CA SER A 629 -30.93 -55.72 15.12
C SER A 629 -31.19 -55.82 13.60
N GLU A 630 -30.88 -56.95 12.98
CA GLU A 630 -31.45 -57.26 11.66
C GLU A 630 -32.96 -57.51 11.86
N LEU A 631 -33.79 -56.74 11.16
CA LEU A 631 -35.25 -56.94 11.20
C LEU A 631 -35.58 -58.30 10.59
N PRO A 632 -36.52 -59.08 11.17
CA PRO A 632 -36.94 -60.36 10.61
C PRO A 632 -37.36 -60.21 9.14
N THR A 633 -37.03 -61.20 8.32
CA THR A 633 -37.30 -61.21 6.88
C THR A 633 -38.77 -60.95 6.56
N GLU A 634 -39.66 -61.46 7.40
CA GLU A 634 -41.11 -61.37 7.28
C GLU A 634 -41.60 -59.92 7.49
N VAL A 635 -40.89 -59.15 8.32
CA VAL A 635 -41.15 -57.72 8.55
C VAL A 635 -40.63 -56.89 7.38
N LEU A 636 -39.49 -57.25 6.79
CA LEU A 636 -38.97 -56.60 5.59
C LEU A 636 -39.87 -56.85 4.36
N ASP A 637 -40.34 -58.09 4.18
CA ASP A 637 -41.31 -58.46 3.15
C ASP A 637 -42.62 -57.69 3.33
N LEU A 638 -43.16 -57.62 4.55
CA LEU A 638 -44.35 -56.82 4.86
C LEU A 638 -44.14 -55.32 4.56
N LEU A 639 -43.00 -54.75 4.95
CA LEU A 639 -42.63 -53.36 4.64
C LEU A 639 -42.44 -53.10 3.14
N SER A 640 -42.17 -54.12 2.33
CA SER A 640 -42.09 -53.99 0.86
C SER A 640 -43.46 -53.87 0.18
N VAL A 641 -44.52 -54.42 0.80
CA VAL A 641 -45.90 -54.46 0.27
C VAL A 641 -46.76 -53.31 0.83
N ILE A 642 -46.47 -52.82 2.04
CA ILE A 642 -47.16 -51.67 2.65
C ILE A 642 -46.93 -50.38 1.82
N PRO A 643 -47.96 -49.52 1.64
CA PRO A 643 -47.81 -48.23 0.97
C PRO A 643 -46.68 -47.38 1.55
N LYS A 644 -46.00 -46.58 0.70
CA LYS A 644 -44.96 -45.64 1.15
C LYS A 644 -45.46 -44.77 2.32
N ARG A 645 -44.59 -44.49 3.30
CA ARG A 645 -44.88 -43.64 4.48
C ARG A 645 -45.64 -42.34 4.16
N GLN A 646 -45.40 -41.76 2.99
CA GLN A 646 -46.06 -40.58 2.42
C GLN A 646 -47.60 -40.67 2.30
N TYR A 647 -48.18 -41.86 2.38
CA TYR A 647 -49.63 -42.08 2.40
C TYR A 647 -50.22 -42.13 3.82
N PHE A 648 -49.39 -42.25 4.85
CA PHE A 648 -49.77 -42.29 6.26
C PHE A 648 -49.47 -40.94 6.95
N ASN A 649 -50.12 -39.87 6.48
CA ASN A 649 -49.83 -38.49 6.90
C ASN A 649 -50.39 -38.11 8.29
N THR A 650 -51.14 -39.00 8.94
CA THR A 650 -51.61 -38.85 10.32
C THR A 650 -51.07 -39.99 11.19
N ASN A 651 -50.55 -39.67 12.38
CA ASN A 651 -50.12 -40.67 13.36
C ASN A 651 -51.36 -41.36 13.95
N LEU A 652 -51.83 -42.41 13.29
CA LEU A 652 -53.02 -43.19 13.68
C LEU A 652 -52.86 -43.93 15.02
N LEU A 653 -51.62 -44.23 15.42
CA LEU A 653 -51.28 -44.86 16.69
C LEU A 653 -50.05 -44.18 17.32
N ASP A 654 -50.04 -44.12 18.65
CA ASP A 654 -48.88 -43.72 19.45
C ASP A 654 -47.92 -44.92 19.53
N ALA A 655 -46.74 -44.79 18.90
CA ALA A 655 -45.77 -45.87 18.79
C ALA A 655 -45.30 -46.41 20.14
N GLN A 656 -45.16 -45.54 21.17
CA GLN A 656 -44.70 -45.98 22.48
C GLN A 656 -45.82 -46.75 23.21
N LYS A 657 -47.07 -46.29 23.11
CA LYS A 657 -48.21 -47.02 23.68
C LYS A 657 -48.45 -48.36 22.98
N LEU A 658 -48.24 -48.43 21.66
CA LEU A 658 -48.36 -49.67 20.90
C LEU A 658 -47.27 -50.69 21.31
N VAL A 659 -46.02 -50.26 21.44
CA VAL A 659 -44.92 -51.12 21.93
C VAL A 659 -45.18 -51.60 23.36
N ASN A 660 -45.59 -50.72 24.27
CA ASN A 660 -45.93 -51.11 25.64
C ASN A 660 -47.10 -52.11 25.66
N PHE A 661 -48.18 -51.87 24.91
CA PHE A 661 -49.31 -52.81 24.82
C PHE A 661 -48.90 -54.19 24.29
N LEU A 662 -48.06 -54.24 23.24
CA LEU A 662 -47.55 -55.49 22.67
C LEU A 662 -46.61 -56.26 23.62
N ASN A 663 -45.86 -55.55 24.49
CA ASN A 663 -44.98 -56.17 25.48
C ASN A 663 -45.74 -56.61 26.75
N ASP A 664 -46.69 -55.81 27.21
CA ASP A 664 -47.31 -55.94 28.54
C ASP A 664 -48.62 -56.76 28.53
N GLN A 665 -49.30 -56.89 27.36
CA GLN A 665 -50.64 -57.49 27.27
C GLN A 665 -50.84 -58.51 26.14
N VAL A 666 -49.78 -58.93 25.43
CA VAL A 666 -49.88 -59.93 24.36
C VAL A 666 -48.92 -61.10 24.64
N GLU A 667 -49.46 -62.16 25.26
CA GLU A 667 -48.76 -63.44 25.35
C GLU A 667 -48.71 -64.08 23.95
N ILE A 668 -47.51 -64.26 23.40
CA ILE A 668 -47.29 -64.96 22.12
C ILE A 668 -47.42 -66.47 22.37
N PRO A 669 -48.34 -67.19 21.70
CA PRO A 669 -48.48 -68.64 21.89
C PRO A 669 -47.19 -69.38 21.51
N THR A 670 -46.62 -70.12 22.45
CA THR A 670 -45.45 -70.97 22.20
C THR A 670 -45.84 -72.12 21.28
N VAL A 671 -45.39 -72.09 20.03
CA VAL A 671 -45.62 -73.18 19.07
C VAL A 671 -44.87 -74.43 19.53
N GLU A 672 -45.60 -75.43 20.03
CA GLU A 672 -45.02 -76.72 20.38
C GLU A 672 -44.43 -77.41 19.15
N SER A 673 -43.19 -77.90 19.27
CA SER A 673 -42.48 -78.55 18.17
C SER A 673 -43.01 -79.98 17.95
N THR A 674 -44.04 -80.14 17.11
CA THR A 674 -44.50 -81.45 16.64
C THR A 674 -43.41 -82.13 15.82
N LYS A 675 -42.73 -83.12 16.41
CA LYS A 675 -41.74 -83.97 15.75
C LYS A 675 -42.39 -85.15 15.01
N SER A 676 -41.61 -85.71 14.08
CA SER A 676 -41.81 -86.96 13.33
C SER A 676 -42.96 -86.98 12.31
N GLY A 677 -42.63 -87.52 11.14
CA GLY A 677 -43.38 -87.52 9.88
C GLY A 677 -42.40 -87.70 8.73
#